data_AF-A0A374JYU7-F1
#
_entry.id   AF-A0A374JYU7-F1
#
_cell.length_a   1.000
_cell.length_b   1.000
_cell.length_c   1.000
_cell.angle_alpha   90.00
_cell.angle_beta   90.00
_cell.angle_gamma   90.00
#
_symmetry.space_group_name_H-M   'P 1'
#
loop_
_entity.id
_entity.type
_entity.pdbx_description
1 polymer ?
#
loop_
_entity_poly.entity_id
_entity_poly.type
_entity_poly.pdbx_seq_one_letter_code
_entity_poly.pdbx_strand_id
1 'polypeptide(L)'
;MKDAISQVYESKEKLIIIGLTGRTGSGCSKVAEILETSKFEDLHMKSAKSYDYKSSDERKFSIIYDYMKEPGRWFPFSVIEVSSLIFASAFESGIEEFIKFIDGITDDSMIESLHIGEKDKFIDQIRMMSYVFVEAKKYSLSLDNKNVEELSDIQVEEYYNYYMMQVKKEKKRFRDVLDEHTCYYVYNDETRGKQQSKYHLYTYLMQKFGNNIRCSGDPFVSQFDEKKYNFFAHRIDNLIKIISKYNEIKGNSSTRICIDAIRNPYESIFLRDKYRAFYLMAVGTDDSDRRNRLSYLTLEEQKNLDNIEYPEKTKEPEGVFYHQSIEKCIEYAGIHVYNPSVTGNKYYELTEQLIKYIALIIHPGLVTPSHIERCMQLAYNTKFNSGCLSRQVGAVVTRADYSVQSVGWNDVPKGQIPCMLRDVQGYCKNRDGESFSKFELEDNRFSEVMQKIDNKVENKLCGRKMTYCFKDVYNGMTGDKNQVYTRALHAEENAFLQISKYGGSPVMGGNLFTTASPCELCAKKAYQLGIKNIYYINPYPGISYTHILSFGKKNNPCMNLFFGAIGQTYLELYEPRIAVKDELELLTEESIKKIAQGEEQEQTVEYGDIEYESVCIDFQFANNRSEIECYRSVEAKILAEELCDVKKSIVWTGSSYDGTELVPEESDEDIRIEQTTDFLPYTYTIKADRKQDNKLKYKVVTKVKDEKQVMSPYLAHKVRNKTRYLELKISSKHTNDIFENVTYNVYADLEMKTLIESKELEIKDVNDVYVAEVKIDSPNVNYTYAINWKFKKNSLEKFLL
;
A
#
# COMPACT_ATOMS: atom_id res chain seq x y z
N MET A 1 1.25 24.16 -6.85
CA MET A 1 1.88 22.85 -6.53
C MET A 1 1.26 22.19 -5.30
N LYS A 2 1.09 22.89 -4.18
CA LYS A 2 0.47 22.35 -2.95
C LYS A 2 -0.88 21.65 -3.19
N ASP A 3 -1.79 22.26 -3.94
CA ASP A 3 -3.09 21.66 -4.26
C ASP A 3 -2.97 20.35 -5.05
N ALA A 4 -2.01 20.25 -5.97
CA ALA A 4 -1.77 19.02 -6.73
C ALA A 4 -1.25 17.89 -5.83
N ILE A 5 -0.36 18.21 -4.89
CA ILE A 5 0.12 17.24 -3.88
C ILE A 5 -1.04 16.82 -2.98
N SER A 6 -1.83 17.76 -2.48
CA SER A 6 -3.03 17.46 -1.69
C SER A 6 -3.99 16.53 -2.43
N GLN A 7 -4.23 16.73 -3.73
CA GLN A 7 -5.07 15.85 -4.55
C GLN A 7 -4.53 14.42 -4.67
N VAL A 8 -3.20 14.23 -4.67
CA VAL A 8 -2.60 12.88 -4.69
C VAL A 8 -2.96 12.07 -3.45
N TYR A 9 -3.10 12.73 -2.29
CA TYR A 9 -3.44 12.10 -1.01
C TYR A 9 -4.94 12.20 -0.65
N GLU A 10 -5.71 13.07 -1.31
CA GLU A 10 -7.11 13.38 -0.99
C GLU A 10 -7.99 12.13 -0.84
N SER A 11 -7.85 11.16 -1.76
CA SER A 11 -8.61 9.91 -1.72
C SER A 11 -8.41 9.08 -0.45
N LYS A 12 -7.22 9.15 0.18
CA LYS A 12 -6.87 8.45 1.42
C LYS A 12 -7.33 9.22 2.67
N GLU A 13 -7.48 10.53 2.55
CA GLU A 13 -7.96 11.40 3.63
C GLU A 13 -9.48 11.43 3.71
N LYS A 14 -10.18 11.32 2.57
CA LYS A 14 -11.64 11.47 2.51
C LYS A 14 -12.41 10.39 3.27
N LEU A 15 -11.95 9.13 3.20
CA LEU A 15 -12.59 8.00 3.86
C LEU A 15 -11.55 7.04 4.44
N ILE A 16 -11.66 6.75 5.73
CA ILE A 16 -10.87 5.71 6.40
C ILE A 16 -11.83 4.81 7.16
N ILE A 17 -11.75 3.49 6.91
CA ILE A 17 -12.57 2.50 7.62
C ILE A 17 -11.63 1.52 8.30
N ILE A 18 -11.63 1.49 9.63
CA ILE A 18 -10.86 0.53 10.42
C ILE A 18 -11.80 -0.51 10.99
N GLY A 19 -11.69 -1.76 10.55
CA GLY A 19 -12.33 -2.90 11.21
C GLY A 19 -11.45 -3.42 12.33
N LEU A 20 -11.98 -3.59 13.53
CA LEU A 20 -11.25 -4.20 14.64
C LEU A 20 -11.60 -5.69 14.74
N THR A 21 -10.62 -6.53 15.05
CA THR A 21 -10.85 -7.94 15.38
C THR A 21 -9.91 -8.39 16.49
N GLY A 22 -10.31 -9.41 17.24
CA GLY A 22 -9.55 -9.89 18.39
C GLY A 22 -10.42 -10.69 19.34
N ARG A 23 -9.77 -11.45 20.23
CA ARG A 23 -10.46 -12.23 21.26
C ARG A 23 -11.18 -11.31 22.23
N THR A 24 -12.24 -11.77 22.88
CA THR A 24 -12.86 -10.99 23.96
C THR A 24 -11.83 -10.72 25.06
N GLY A 25 -11.76 -9.46 25.54
CA GLY A 25 -10.74 -9.00 26.49
C GLY A 25 -9.41 -8.55 25.87
N SER A 26 -9.21 -8.69 24.55
CA SER A 26 -8.01 -8.20 23.86
C SER A 26 -7.89 -6.67 23.85
N GLY A 27 -9.04 -5.98 23.79
CA GLY A 27 -9.13 -4.53 23.85
C GLY A 27 -9.64 -3.84 22.59
N CYS A 28 -10.37 -4.53 21.69
CA CYS A 28 -11.03 -3.89 20.54
C CYS A 28 -11.84 -2.64 20.96
N SER A 29 -12.73 -2.77 21.94
CA SER A 29 -13.53 -1.62 22.41
C SER A 29 -12.68 -0.51 23.04
N LYS A 30 -11.50 -0.83 23.61
CA LYS A 30 -10.56 0.19 24.11
C LYS A 30 -9.87 0.92 22.95
N VAL A 31 -9.53 0.22 21.87
CA VAL A 31 -9.05 0.86 20.63
C VAL A 31 -10.14 1.77 20.06
N ALA A 32 -11.38 1.30 19.97
CA ALA A 32 -12.50 2.10 19.49
C ALA A 32 -12.69 3.40 20.31
N GLU A 33 -12.62 3.30 21.65
CA GLU A 33 -12.67 4.46 22.56
C GLU A 33 -11.53 5.46 22.29
N ILE A 34 -10.30 4.98 22.07
CA ILE A 34 -9.17 5.86 21.72
C ILE A 34 -9.45 6.56 20.38
N LEU A 35 -9.97 5.83 19.38
CA LEU A 35 -10.29 6.38 18.06
C LEU A 35 -11.46 7.39 18.09
N GLU A 36 -12.38 7.29 19.05
CA GLU A 36 -13.48 8.27 19.27
C GLU A 36 -12.99 9.59 19.88
N THR A 37 -11.74 9.67 20.35
CA THR A 37 -11.22 10.87 21.02
C THR A 37 -11.28 12.09 20.10
N SER A 38 -12.00 13.14 20.54
CA SER A 38 -12.32 14.32 19.73
C SER A 38 -11.10 15.11 19.28
N LYS A 39 -10.12 15.32 20.17
CA LYS A 39 -8.94 16.16 19.91
C LYS A 39 -7.66 15.34 20.02
N PHE A 40 -6.65 15.73 19.24
CA PHE A 40 -5.36 15.03 19.24
C PHE A 40 -4.62 15.18 20.58
N GLU A 41 -4.77 16.31 21.27
CA GLU A 41 -4.12 16.61 22.54
C GLU A 41 -4.67 15.78 23.71
N ASP A 42 -5.91 15.29 23.58
CA ASP A 42 -6.56 14.45 24.59
C ASP A 42 -6.09 12.98 24.52
N LEU A 43 -5.35 12.61 23.46
CA LEU A 43 -4.78 11.28 23.30
C LEU A 43 -3.62 11.06 24.27
N HIS A 44 -3.69 9.98 25.04
CA HIS A 44 -2.64 9.62 26.00
C HIS A 44 -1.39 9.08 25.28
N MET A 45 -0.43 9.96 24.97
CA MET A 45 0.85 9.64 24.33
C MET A 45 2.06 10.06 25.17
N LYS A 46 3.23 9.44 24.96
CA LYS A 46 4.49 9.99 25.45
C LYS A 46 4.85 11.24 24.63
N SER A 47 5.52 12.20 25.26
CA SER A 47 6.06 13.36 24.53
C SER A 47 7.09 12.90 23.51
N ALA A 48 6.91 13.29 22.24
CA ALA A 48 7.91 13.08 21.21
C ALA A 48 9.20 13.83 21.58
N LYS A 49 10.35 13.17 21.40
CA LYS A 49 11.65 13.82 21.56
C LYS A 49 11.94 14.68 20.33
N SER A 50 12.55 15.84 20.53
CA SER A 50 13.04 16.70 19.46
C SER A 50 14.54 16.55 19.18
N TYR A 51 15.30 15.93 20.10
CA TYR A 51 16.73 15.67 20.00
C TYR A 51 17.13 14.42 20.81
N ASP A 52 18.39 13.98 20.73
CA ASP A 52 18.96 12.82 21.47
C ASP A 52 18.16 11.50 21.32
N TYR A 53 17.82 11.17 20.08
CA TYR A 53 17.17 9.90 19.75
C TYR A 53 18.08 8.71 20.04
N LYS A 54 17.58 7.74 20.81
CA LYS A 54 18.29 6.50 21.18
C LYS A 54 18.09 5.37 20.18
N SER A 55 17.06 5.47 19.33
CA SER A 55 16.74 4.49 18.30
C SER A 55 16.10 5.15 17.08
N SER A 56 16.11 4.43 15.97
CA SER A 56 15.38 4.83 14.76
C SER A 56 13.88 4.91 15.00
N ASP A 57 13.32 4.05 15.86
CA ASP A 57 11.89 4.07 16.20
C ASP A 57 11.49 5.32 17.01
N GLU A 58 12.34 5.82 17.91
CA GLU A 58 12.10 7.12 18.58
C GLU A 58 12.06 8.28 17.56
N ARG A 59 12.93 8.25 16.54
CA ARG A 59 12.93 9.27 15.48
C ARG A 59 11.69 9.15 14.59
N LYS A 60 11.29 7.93 14.23
CA LYS A 60 10.06 7.69 13.45
C LYS A 60 8.82 8.18 14.19
N PHE A 61 8.75 7.92 15.50
CA PHE A 61 7.63 8.41 16.32
C PHE A 61 7.57 9.93 16.34
N SER A 62 8.71 10.64 16.44
CA SER A 62 8.74 12.11 16.33
C SER A 62 8.16 12.60 15.02
N ILE A 63 8.58 12.02 13.88
CA ILE A 63 8.07 12.40 12.55
C ILE A 63 6.55 12.20 12.47
N ILE A 64 6.06 11.05 12.93
CA ILE A 64 4.62 10.74 12.96
C ILE A 64 3.87 11.73 13.86
N TYR A 65 4.41 12.01 15.05
CA TYR A 65 3.79 12.92 16.01
C TYR A 65 3.69 14.33 15.45
N ASP A 66 4.78 14.86 14.89
CA ASP A 66 4.84 16.19 14.29
C ASP A 66 3.87 16.29 13.11
N TYR A 67 3.81 15.25 12.26
CA TYR A 67 2.86 15.18 11.14
C TYR A 67 1.40 15.17 11.61
N MET A 68 1.07 14.35 12.61
CA MET A 68 -0.32 14.17 13.07
C MET A 68 -0.83 15.31 13.95
N LYS A 69 0.07 16.09 14.55
CA LYS A 69 -0.26 17.27 15.35
C LYS A 69 -0.75 18.45 14.50
N GLU A 70 -0.40 18.49 13.22
CA GLU A 70 -0.84 19.56 12.33
C GLU A 70 -2.37 19.63 12.22
N PRO A 71 -2.96 20.85 12.18
CA PRO A 71 -4.41 21.01 12.07
C PRO A 71 -4.99 20.27 10.86
N GLY A 72 -6.13 19.61 11.05
CA GLY A 72 -6.81 18.87 9.98
C GLY A 72 -6.26 17.46 9.71
N ARG A 73 -5.31 16.96 10.51
CA ARG A 73 -4.78 15.58 10.38
C ARG A 73 -5.46 14.57 11.30
N TRP A 74 -5.97 14.98 12.45
CA TRP A 74 -6.78 14.13 13.33
C TRP A 74 -8.26 14.50 13.25
N PHE A 75 -9.09 13.49 13.00
CA PHE A 75 -10.54 13.54 13.16
C PHE A 75 -10.96 12.31 13.99
N PRO A 76 -11.95 12.45 14.88
CA PRO A 76 -12.50 11.33 15.64
C PRO A 76 -13.22 10.34 14.71
N PHE A 77 -13.20 9.07 15.09
CA PHE A 77 -13.89 8.01 14.35
C PHE A 77 -15.31 7.83 14.85
N SER A 78 -16.27 7.65 13.94
CA SER A 78 -17.59 7.12 14.26
C SER A 78 -17.50 5.61 14.50
N VAL A 79 -17.78 5.14 15.72
CA VAL A 79 -17.71 3.70 16.03
C VAL A 79 -19.04 2.99 15.79
N ILE A 80 -19.02 2.08 14.82
CA ILE A 80 -20.04 1.07 14.60
C ILE A 80 -19.75 -0.12 15.52
N GLU A 81 -20.57 -0.32 16.56
CA GLU A 81 -20.48 -1.52 17.38
C GLU A 81 -21.23 -2.68 16.72
N VAL A 82 -20.52 -3.72 16.28
CA VAL A 82 -21.13 -4.89 15.63
C VAL A 82 -22.18 -5.55 16.54
N SER A 83 -21.93 -5.57 17.85
CA SER A 83 -22.90 -6.05 18.83
C SER A 83 -24.17 -5.20 18.90
N SER A 84 -24.09 -3.89 18.67
CA SER A 84 -25.27 -3.01 18.58
C SER A 84 -26.09 -3.30 17.34
N LEU A 85 -25.43 -3.61 16.21
CA LEU A 85 -26.13 -4.04 15.00
C LEU A 85 -26.85 -5.38 15.18
N ILE A 86 -26.21 -6.36 15.82
CA ILE A 86 -26.85 -7.65 16.15
C ILE A 86 -28.06 -7.43 17.06
N PHE A 87 -27.90 -6.59 18.09
CA PHE A 87 -28.99 -6.26 19.02
C PHE A 87 -30.17 -5.61 18.28
N ALA A 88 -29.93 -4.56 17.49
CA ALA A 88 -30.98 -3.91 16.71
C ALA A 88 -31.70 -4.92 15.78
N SER A 89 -30.95 -5.76 15.05
CA SER A 89 -31.53 -6.79 14.19
C SER A 89 -32.41 -7.79 14.95
N ALA A 90 -32.01 -8.20 16.16
CA ALA A 90 -32.78 -9.13 16.98
C ALA A 90 -34.13 -8.54 17.43
N PHE A 91 -34.22 -7.22 17.53
CA PHE A 91 -35.42 -6.52 17.99
C PHE A 91 -36.33 -6.06 16.83
N GLU A 92 -35.89 -6.16 15.57
CA GLU A 92 -36.69 -5.82 14.38
C GLU A 92 -37.88 -6.76 14.15
N SER A 93 -37.72 -8.05 14.50
CA SER A 93 -38.74 -9.08 14.31
C SER A 93 -39.95 -8.92 15.25
N GLY A 94 -39.82 -8.10 16.30
CA GLY A 94 -40.88 -7.83 17.27
C GLY A 94 -40.85 -8.71 18.52
N ILE A 95 -41.56 -8.27 19.56
CA ILE A 95 -41.47 -8.86 20.91
C ILE A 95 -42.05 -10.28 20.99
N GLU A 96 -43.15 -10.56 20.31
CA GLU A 96 -43.80 -11.89 20.40
C GLU A 96 -42.94 -12.99 19.76
N GLU A 97 -42.27 -12.70 18.64
CA GLU A 97 -41.33 -13.65 18.03
C GLU A 97 -40.07 -13.84 18.91
N PHE A 98 -39.60 -12.78 19.57
CA PHE A 98 -38.51 -12.90 20.55
C PHE A 98 -38.89 -13.82 21.72
N ILE A 99 -40.07 -13.62 22.32
CA ILE A 99 -40.54 -14.46 23.43
C ILE A 99 -40.70 -15.91 22.98
N LYS A 100 -41.32 -16.13 21.81
CA LYS A 100 -41.46 -17.46 21.22
C LYS A 100 -40.11 -18.15 20.98
N PHE A 101 -39.10 -17.40 20.54
CA PHE A 101 -37.74 -17.91 20.41
C PHE A 101 -37.15 -18.30 21.76
N ILE A 102 -37.30 -17.46 22.80
CA ILE A 102 -36.86 -17.78 24.16
C ILE A 102 -37.57 -19.04 24.67
N ASP A 103 -38.87 -19.15 24.48
CA ASP A 103 -39.64 -20.35 24.85
C ASP A 103 -39.12 -21.60 24.16
N GLY A 104 -38.85 -21.52 22.84
CA GLY A 104 -38.31 -22.64 22.08
C GLY A 104 -36.91 -23.09 22.54
N ILE A 105 -36.00 -22.16 22.88
CA ILE A 105 -34.66 -22.53 23.37
C ILE A 105 -34.65 -22.96 24.84
N THR A 106 -35.72 -22.70 25.58
CA THR A 106 -35.87 -23.07 27.01
C THR A 106 -36.81 -24.27 27.22
N ASP A 107 -37.15 -24.98 26.15
CA ASP A 107 -37.98 -26.19 26.21
C ASP A 107 -37.19 -27.36 26.82
N ASP A 108 -37.52 -27.70 28.07
CA ASP A 108 -36.90 -28.80 28.82
C ASP A 108 -37.17 -30.20 28.23
N SER A 109 -38.07 -30.32 27.24
CA SER A 109 -38.29 -31.58 26.52
C SER A 109 -37.21 -31.88 25.47
N MET A 110 -36.40 -30.89 25.10
CA MET A 110 -35.33 -31.04 24.12
C MET A 110 -34.10 -31.73 24.71
N ILE A 111 -33.35 -32.44 23.86
CA ILE A 111 -32.03 -33.02 24.20
C ILE A 111 -31.06 -31.93 24.63
N GLU A 112 -31.17 -30.76 24.00
CA GLU A 112 -30.37 -29.56 24.25
C GLU A 112 -31.31 -28.41 24.63
N SER A 113 -31.24 -27.92 25.87
CA SER A 113 -32.09 -26.82 26.33
C SER A 113 -31.31 -25.77 27.12
N LEU A 114 -31.81 -24.54 27.12
CA LEU A 114 -31.30 -23.44 27.93
C LEU A 114 -32.20 -23.29 29.17
N HIS A 115 -31.61 -23.24 30.35
CA HIS A 115 -32.32 -22.89 31.57
C HIS A 115 -31.98 -21.46 31.98
N ILE A 116 -32.99 -20.62 32.15
CA ILE A 116 -32.86 -19.24 32.62
C ILE A 116 -33.49 -19.15 34.01
N GLY A 117 -32.70 -18.74 35.01
CA GLY A 117 -33.19 -18.54 36.38
C GLY A 117 -34.23 -17.41 36.40
N GLU A 118 -35.36 -17.62 37.09
CA GLU A 118 -36.48 -16.66 37.14
C GLU A 118 -37.00 -16.23 35.74
N LYS A 119 -37.19 -17.20 34.82
CA LYS A 119 -37.63 -16.95 33.42
C LYS A 119 -38.84 -16.01 33.29
N ASP A 120 -39.88 -16.16 34.11
CA ASP A 120 -41.08 -15.33 34.01
C ASP A 120 -40.76 -13.85 34.28
N LYS A 121 -39.94 -13.59 35.30
CA LYS A 121 -39.45 -12.24 35.62
C LYS A 121 -38.57 -11.67 34.50
N PHE A 122 -37.72 -12.50 33.88
CA PHE A 122 -36.95 -12.11 32.71
C PHE A 122 -37.88 -11.66 31.56
N ILE A 123 -38.91 -12.45 31.24
CA ILE A 123 -39.87 -12.11 30.19
C ILE A 123 -40.62 -10.80 30.52
N ASP A 124 -41.03 -10.61 31.77
CA ASP A 124 -41.70 -9.38 32.21
C ASP A 124 -40.80 -8.15 32.03
N GLN A 125 -39.52 -8.24 32.42
CA GLN A 125 -38.54 -7.17 32.21
C GLN A 125 -38.34 -6.87 30.72
N ILE A 126 -38.31 -7.88 29.85
CA ILE A 126 -38.25 -7.68 28.38
C ILE A 126 -39.53 -7.02 27.85
N ARG A 127 -40.72 -7.36 28.37
CA ARG A 127 -41.98 -6.69 28.02
C ARG A 127 -41.97 -5.20 28.38
N MET A 128 -41.32 -4.82 29.49
CA MET A 128 -41.12 -3.42 29.85
C MET A 128 -40.23 -2.65 28.85
N MET A 129 -39.46 -3.35 28.02
CA MET A 129 -38.63 -2.79 26.94
C MET A 129 -39.32 -2.81 25.56
N SER A 130 -40.65 -2.98 25.48
CA SER A 130 -41.41 -3.07 24.22
C SER A 130 -41.17 -1.92 23.24
N TYR A 131 -40.92 -0.70 23.73
CA TYR A 131 -40.60 0.46 22.89
C TYR A 131 -39.35 0.26 22.01
N VAL A 132 -38.36 -0.50 22.49
CA VAL A 132 -37.11 -0.77 21.75
C VAL A 132 -37.40 -1.58 20.47
N PHE A 133 -38.34 -2.52 20.52
CA PHE A 133 -38.75 -3.31 19.36
C PHE A 133 -39.43 -2.44 18.29
N VAL A 134 -40.27 -1.48 18.73
CA VAL A 134 -40.95 -0.54 17.82
C VAL A 134 -39.93 0.34 17.10
N GLU A 135 -38.94 0.87 17.82
CA GLU A 135 -37.91 1.72 17.25
C GLU A 135 -36.96 0.94 16.33
N ALA A 136 -36.55 -0.27 16.73
CA ALA A 136 -35.73 -1.14 15.88
C ALA A 136 -36.39 -1.43 14.54
N LYS A 137 -37.69 -1.75 14.57
CA LYS A 137 -38.48 -1.96 13.36
C LYS A 137 -38.59 -0.70 12.50
N LYS A 138 -38.73 0.49 13.11
CA LYS A 138 -38.81 1.77 12.39
C LYS A 138 -37.53 2.06 11.59
N TYR A 139 -36.37 1.80 12.19
CA TYR A 139 -35.06 2.15 11.61
C TYR A 139 -34.30 0.93 11.07
N SER A 140 -35.01 -0.11 10.58
CA SER A 140 -34.35 -1.29 10.04
C SER A 140 -33.39 -0.95 8.91
N LEU A 141 -32.21 -1.56 8.95
CA LEU A 141 -31.19 -1.48 7.88
C LEU A 141 -31.42 -2.51 6.76
N SER A 142 -32.43 -3.37 6.89
CA SER A 142 -32.95 -4.21 5.82
C SER A 142 -33.85 -3.34 4.94
N LEU A 143 -33.24 -2.47 4.14
CA LEU A 143 -33.97 -1.54 3.29
C LEU A 143 -34.62 -2.32 2.14
N ASP A 144 -35.81 -2.87 2.37
CA ASP A 144 -36.63 -3.52 1.35
C ASP A 144 -36.96 -2.48 0.25
N ASN A 145 -36.24 -2.57 -0.87
CA ASN A 145 -36.38 -1.73 -2.08
C ASN A 145 -36.01 -0.23 -1.99
N LYS A 146 -35.42 0.25 -0.89
CA LYS A 146 -34.89 1.63 -0.82
C LYS A 146 -33.37 1.63 -0.72
N ASN A 147 -32.72 2.35 -1.62
CA ASN A 147 -31.30 2.61 -1.49
C ASN A 147 -31.04 3.68 -0.41
N VAL A 148 -29.92 3.62 0.32
CA VAL A 148 -29.52 4.68 1.30
C VAL A 148 -29.48 6.05 0.63
N GLU A 149 -29.18 6.03 -0.67
CA GLU A 149 -29.18 7.16 -1.58
C GLU A 149 -30.55 7.87 -1.65
N GLU A 150 -31.67 7.17 -1.44
CA GLU A 150 -33.05 7.70 -1.49
C GLU A 150 -33.52 8.35 -0.17
N LEU A 151 -32.75 8.21 0.92
CA LEU A 151 -33.11 8.83 2.19
C LEU A 151 -32.96 10.36 2.11
N SER A 152 -33.94 11.09 2.62
CA SER A 152 -33.81 12.55 2.83
C SER A 152 -32.78 12.86 3.92
N ASP A 153 -32.24 14.07 3.93
CA ASP A 153 -31.23 14.50 4.92
C ASP A 153 -31.73 14.32 6.36
N ILE A 154 -33.00 14.63 6.63
CA ILE A 154 -33.65 14.42 7.93
C ILE A 154 -33.63 12.94 8.31
N GLN A 155 -33.99 12.04 7.39
CA GLN A 155 -33.98 10.61 7.65
C GLN A 155 -32.56 10.10 7.92
N VAL A 156 -31.56 10.58 7.17
CA VAL A 156 -30.15 10.22 7.42
C VAL A 156 -29.73 10.60 8.84
N GLU A 157 -30.10 11.79 9.31
CA GLU A 157 -29.84 12.21 10.69
C GLU A 157 -30.58 11.34 11.72
N GLU A 158 -31.83 10.96 11.47
CA GLU A 158 -32.58 10.05 12.34
C GLU A 158 -31.92 8.67 12.46
N TYR A 159 -31.54 8.06 11.33
CA TYR A 159 -30.85 6.76 11.30
C TYR A 159 -29.48 6.85 11.99
N TYR A 160 -28.71 7.91 11.72
CA TYR A 160 -27.42 8.14 12.37
C TYR A 160 -27.58 8.23 13.89
N ASN A 161 -28.49 9.07 14.37
CA ASN A 161 -28.72 9.26 15.80
C ASN A 161 -29.21 7.98 16.49
N TYR A 162 -30.09 7.22 15.81
CA TYR A 162 -30.58 5.95 16.31
C TYR A 162 -29.41 4.96 16.52
N TYR A 163 -28.64 4.66 15.48
CA TYR A 163 -27.58 3.65 15.56
C TYR A 163 -26.35 4.10 16.38
N MET A 164 -25.97 5.37 16.28
CA MET A 164 -24.74 5.87 16.91
C MET A 164 -24.94 6.23 18.38
N MET A 165 -26.17 6.52 18.82
CA MET A 165 -26.45 6.91 20.21
C MET A 165 -27.50 6.05 20.90
N GLN A 166 -28.68 5.89 20.30
CA GLN A 166 -29.83 5.27 20.98
C GLN A 166 -29.63 3.77 21.17
N VAL A 167 -29.25 3.04 20.13
CA VAL A 167 -29.02 1.59 20.18
C VAL A 167 -27.96 1.23 21.22
N LYS A 168 -26.88 2.02 21.35
CA LYS A 168 -25.84 1.80 22.37
C LYS A 168 -26.42 1.87 23.79
N LYS A 169 -27.30 2.84 24.07
CA LYS A 169 -27.96 3.00 25.37
C LYS A 169 -28.92 1.85 25.67
N GLU A 170 -29.76 1.48 24.70
CA GLU A 170 -30.75 0.41 24.89
C GLU A 170 -30.10 -0.98 25.01
N LYS A 171 -29.04 -1.24 24.25
CA LYS A 171 -28.23 -2.46 24.41
C LYS A 171 -27.62 -2.57 25.81
N LYS A 172 -27.15 -1.45 26.38
CA LYS A 172 -26.63 -1.44 27.76
C LYS A 172 -27.72 -1.82 28.76
N ARG A 173 -28.91 -1.23 28.66
CA ARG A 173 -30.06 -1.61 29.51
C ARG A 173 -30.44 -3.08 29.35
N PHE A 174 -30.45 -3.57 28.12
CA PHE A 174 -30.71 -4.99 27.84
C PHE A 174 -29.66 -5.88 28.51
N ARG A 175 -28.37 -5.52 28.41
CA ARG A 175 -27.32 -6.24 29.12
C ARG A 175 -27.52 -6.22 30.64
N ASP A 176 -27.83 -5.05 31.22
CA ASP A 176 -28.06 -4.91 32.66
C ASP A 176 -29.18 -5.85 33.14
N VAL A 177 -30.27 -5.98 32.36
CA VAL A 177 -31.35 -6.95 32.62
C VAL A 177 -30.81 -8.39 32.57
N LEU A 178 -30.08 -8.76 31.52
CA LEU A 178 -29.61 -10.14 31.34
C LEU A 178 -28.55 -10.55 32.38
N ASP A 179 -27.78 -9.59 32.90
CA ASP A 179 -26.76 -9.81 33.94
C ASP A 179 -27.40 -10.14 35.31
N GLU A 180 -28.69 -9.84 35.53
CA GLU A 180 -29.45 -10.23 36.73
C GLU A 180 -29.85 -11.72 36.75
N HIS A 181 -29.80 -12.41 35.59
CA HIS A 181 -30.31 -13.77 35.44
C HIS A 181 -29.19 -14.78 35.19
N THR A 182 -29.21 -15.88 35.95
CA THR A 182 -28.29 -17.00 35.71
C THR A 182 -28.77 -17.86 34.55
N CYS A 183 -27.82 -18.40 33.78
CA CYS A 183 -28.11 -19.24 32.62
C CYS A 183 -27.28 -20.52 32.62
N TYR A 184 -27.94 -21.66 32.39
CA TYR A 184 -27.31 -22.98 32.26
C TYR A 184 -27.72 -23.62 30.95
N TYR A 185 -26.75 -24.04 30.15
CA TYR A 185 -27.01 -24.94 29.04
C TYR A 185 -27.08 -26.36 29.57
N VAL A 186 -28.10 -27.08 29.16
CA VAL A 186 -28.39 -28.44 29.61
C VAL A 186 -28.32 -29.36 28.41
N TYR A 187 -27.46 -30.39 28.51
CA TYR A 187 -27.37 -31.47 27.54
C TYR A 187 -27.79 -32.77 28.21
N ASN A 188 -28.84 -33.41 27.69
CA ASN A 188 -29.37 -34.65 28.25
C ASN A 188 -28.96 -35.85 27.37
N ASP A 189 -27.96 -36.60 27.83
CA ASP A 189 -27.47 -37.80 27.15
C ASP A 189 -27.99 -39.05 27.88
N GLU A 190 -28.63 -39.97 27.17
CA GLU A 190 -29.09 -41.24 27.74
C GLU A 190 -27.94 -42.06 28.37
N THR A 191 -26.70 -41.86 27.91
CA THR A 191 -25.52 -42.62 28.34
C THR A 191 -24.70 -41.91 29.44
N ARG A 192 -24.76 -40.58 29.53
CA ARG A 192 -23.95 -39.77 30.46
C ARG A 192 -24.77 -38.98 31.48
N GLY A 193 -26.10 -39.05 31.41
CA GLY A 193 -27.01 -38.29 32.24
C GLY A 193 -27.07 -36.80 31.86
N LYS A 194 -27.80 -36.03 32.68
CA LYS A 194 -27.99 -34.58 32.49
C LYS A 194 -26.69 -33.84 32.82
N GLN A 195 -26.05 -33.27 31.81
CA GLN A 195 -24.89 -32.39 31.96
C GLN A 195 -25.34 -30.93 31.91
N GLN A 196 -24.72 -30.10 32.73
CA GLN A 196 -25.00 -28.68 32.80
C GLN A 196 -23.70 -27.89 32.65
N SER A 197 -23.76 -26.80 31.90
CA SER A 197 -22.65 -25.86 31.74
C SER A 197 -23.16 -24.45 31.94
N LYS A 198 -22.49 -23.69 32.80
CA LYS A 198 -22.89 -22.31 33.09
C LYS A 198 -22.45 -21.37 31.96
N TYR A 199 -23.38 -20.52 31.50
CA TYR A 199 -23.13 -19.49 30.50
C TYR A 199 -23.54 -18.12 31.02
N HIS A 200 -22.90 -17.08 30.49
CA HIS A 200 -23.34 -15.70 30.65
C HIS A 200 -24.49 -15.43 29.67
N LEU A 201 -25.70 -15.14 30.17
CA LEU A 201 -26.94 -15.09 29.38
C LEU A 201 -26.85 -14.11 28.20
N TYR A 202 -26.38 -12.89 28.44
CA TYR A 202 -26.18 -11.88 27.39
C TYR A 202 -25.25 -12.37 26.29
N THR A 203 -24.12 -12.97 26.66
CA THR A 203 -23.13 -13.43 25.68
C THR A 203 -23.69 -14.58 24.86
N TYR A 204 -24.41 -15.50 25.50
CA TYR A 204 -25.06 -16.64 24.83
C TYR A 204 -26.10 -16.18 23.81
N LEU A 205 -27.02 -15.29 24.21
CA LEU A 205 -28.07 -14.80 23.31
C LEU A 205 -27.51 -13.98 22.15
N MET A 206 -26.60 -13.03 22.43
CA MET A 206 -25.96 -12.22 21.38
C MET A 206 -25.19 -13.08 20.37
N GLN A 207 -24.54 -14.15 20.83
CA GLN A 207 -23.89 -15.12 19.95
C GLN A 207 -24.90 -15.86 19.09
N LYS A 208 -26.00 -16.33 19.69
CA LYS A 208 -27.04 -17.10 18.97
C LYS A 208 -27.74 -16.23 17.92
N PHE A 209 -28.12 -15.00 18.26
CA PHE A 209 -28.65 -14.03 17.30
C PHE A 209 -27.66 -13.75 16.18
N GLY A 210 -26.41 -13.48 16.51
CA GLY A 210 -25.39 -13.20 15.51
C GLY A 210 -25.16 -14.37 14.55
N ASN A 211 -25.15 -15.62 15.05
CA ASN A 211 -25.00 -16.80 14.19
C ASN A 211 -26.24 -16.97 13.30
N ASN A 212 -27.44 -16.86 13.86
CA ASN A 212 -28.69 -17.01 13.12
C ASN A 212 -28.85 -15.95 12.01
N ILE A 213 -28.56 -14.68 12.30
CA ILE A 213 -28.61 -13.60 11.28
C ILE A 213 -27.66 -13.90 10.11
N ARG A 214 -26.45 -14.41 10.38
CA ARG A 214 -25.50 -14.79 9.32
C ARG A 214 -25.94 -16.07 8.58
N CYS A 215 -26.65 -16.95 9.27
CA CYS A 215 -27.12 -18.23 8.75
C CYS A 215 -28.31 -18.06 7.80
N SER A 216 -29.29 -17.22 8.18
CA SER A 216 -30.62 -17.16 7.55
C SER A 216 -31.12 -15.74 7.24
N GLY A 217 -30.39 -14.70 7.68
CA GLY A 217 -30.86 -13.32 7.71
C GLY A 217 -31.86 -13.00 8.83
N ASP A 218 -32.30 -14.00 9.60
CA ASP A 218 -33.26 -13.86 10.69
C ASP A 218 -32.58 -14.23 12.03
N PRO A 219 -32.72 -13.42 13.09
CA PRO A 219 -32.11 -13.68 14.40
C PRO A 219 -32.60 -14.94 15.11
N PHE A 220 -33.74 -15.51 14.71
CA PHE A 220 -34.39 -16.63 15.39
C PHE A 220 -34.39 -17.93 14.58
N VAL A 221 -33.97 -17.89 13.31
CA VAL A 221 -33.89 -19.06 12.43
C VAL A 221 -32.44 -19.53 12.29
N SER A 222 -32.17 -20.78 12.69
CA SER A 222 -30.84 -21.40 12.61
C SER A 222 -30.59 -22.22 11.34
N GLN A 223 -31.59 -22.32 10.44
CA GLN A 223 -31.47 -23.04 9.17
C GLN A 223 -30.67 -22.22 8.15
N PHE A 224 -29.68 -22.83 7.51
CA PHE A 224 -28.82 -22.16 6.55
C PHE A 224 -29.54 -21.79 5.25
N ASP A 225 -29.47 -20.50 4.89
CA ASP A 225 -29.94 -19.95 3.62
C ASP A 225 -28.73 -19.42 2.84
N GLU A 226 -28.32 -20.17 1.82
CA GLU A 226 -27.19 -19.85 0.95
C GLU A 226 -27.30 -18.48 0.26
N LYS A 227 -28.51 -17.95 0.05
CA LYS A 227 -28.72 -16.65 -0.61
C LYS A 227 -28.49 -15.47 0.33
N LYS A 228 -28.45 -15.72 1.64
CA LYS A 228 -28.39 -14.68 2.68
C LYS A 228 -27.11 -14.70 3.50
N TYR A 229 -26.09 -15.48 3.13
CA TYR A 229 -24.85 -15.57 3.90
C TYR A 229 -24.12 -14.22 4.10
N ASN A 230 -24.24 -13.28 3.16
CA ASN A 230 -23.68 -11.92 3.25
C ASN A 230 -24.66 -10.87 3.82
N PHE A 231 -25.86 -11.26 4.23
CA PHE A 231 -26.91 -10.34 4.68
C PHE A 231 -26.42 -9.39 5.78
N PHE A 232 -25.70 -9.91 6.76
CA PHE A 232 -25.19 -9.09 7.85
C PHE A 232 -24.10 -8.08 7.40
N ALA A 233 -23.24 -8.47 6.44
CA ALA A 233 -22.23 -7.58 5.88
C ALA A 233 -22.87 -6.40 5.13
N HIS A 234 -24.00 -6.62 4.44
CA HIS A 234 -24.79 -5.54 3.83
C HIS A 234 -25.38 -4.56 4.85
N ARG A 235 -25.72 -5.02 6.05
CA ARG A 235 -26.22 -4.12 7.11
C ARG A 235 -25.12 -3.20 7.64
N ILE A 236 -23.91 -3.74 7.81
CA ILE A 236 -22.72 -2.92 8.16
C ILE A 236 -22.48 -1.88 7.06
N ASP A 237 -22.52 -2.30 5.79
CA ASP A 237 -22.36 -1.43 4.63
C ASP A 237 -23.40 -0.31 4.56
N ASN A 238 -24.69 -0.60 4.79
CA ASN A 238 -25.73 0.42 4.83
C ASN A 238 -25.46 1.47 5.92
N LEU A 239 -24.98 1.06 7.10
CA LEU A 239 -24.61 2.00 8.15
C LEU A 239 -23.38 2.84 7.79
N ILE A 240 -22.38 2.26 7.12
CA ILE A 240 -21.21 3.01 6.59
C ILE A 240 -21.68 4.12 5.64
N LYS A 241 -22.62 3.81 4.74
CA LYS A 241 -23.19 4.80 3.81
C LYS A 241 -23.96 5.89 4.55
N ILE A 242 -24.76 5.54 5.56
CA ILE A 242 -25.50 6.51 6.38
C ILE A 242 -24.54 7.47 7.10
N ILE A 243 -23.48 6.95 7.72
CA ILE A 243 -22.47 7.79 8.40
C ILE A 243 -21.77 8.71 7.41
N SER A 244 -21.40 8.20 6.24
CA SER A 244 -20.73 8.99 5.20
C SER A 244 -21.60 10.14 4.72
N LYS A 245 -22.90 9.87 4.44
CA LYS A 245 -23.86 10.89 4.01
C LYS A 245 -24.17 11.89 5.13
N TYR A 246 -24.27 11.43 6.38
CA TYR A 246 -24.42 12.32 7.54
C TYR A 246 -23.25 13.30 7.66
N ASN A 247 -22.01 12.82 7.54
CA ASN A 247 -20.82 13.66 7.58
C ASN A 247 -20.78 14.67 6.43
N GLU A 248 -21.20 14.27 5.23
CA GLU A 248 -21.32 15.16 4.07
C GLU A 248 -22.33 16.29 4.35
N ILE A 249 -23.52 15.96 4.89
CA ILE A 249 -24.55 16.95 5.28
C ILE A 249 -24.01 17.94 6.32
N LYS A 250 -23.19 17.47 7.26
CA LYS A 250 -22.57 18.34 8.29
C LYS A 250 -21.34 19.11 7.77
N GLY A 251 -20.94 18.93 6.51
CA GLY A 251 -19.79 19.62 5.92
C GLY A 251 -18.42 19.10 6.37
N ASN A 252 -18.35 17.88 6.87
CA ASN A 252 -17.08 17.26 7.28
C ASN A 252 -16.27 16.84 6.04
N SER A 253 -15.01 17.27 5.97
CA SER A 253 -14.10 16.97 4.84
C SER A 253 -13.57 15.53 4.83
N SER A 254 -13.61 14.84 5.98
CA SER A 254 -13.12 13.47 6.16
C SER A 254 -14.13 12.64 6.95
N THR A 255 -14.42 11.43 6.46
CA THR A 255 -15.20 10.42 7.19
C THR A 255 -14.28 9.33 7.72
N ARG A 256 -14.30 9.12 9.03
CA ARG A 256 -13.52 8.07 9.70
C ARG A 256 -14.45 7.15 10.46
N ILE A 257 -14.40 5.86 10.16
CA ILE A 257 -15.32 4.87 10.70
C ILE A 257 -14.51 3.75 11.34
N CYS A 258 -14.83 3.41 12.57
CA CYS A 258 -14.27 2.26 13.27
C CYS A 258 -15.37 1.21 13.46
N ILE A 259 -15.16 -0.02 13.03
CA ILE A 259 -16.10 -1.12 13.22
C ILE A 259 -15.59 -1.96 14.39
N ASP A 260 -16.21 -1.82 15.57
CA ASP A 260 -15.81 -2.53 16.78
C ASP A 260 -16.23 -3.99 16.74
N ALA A 261 -15.21 -4.84 16.60
CA ALA A 261 -15.19 -6.30 16.67
C ALA A 261 -15.94 -7.03 15.53
N ILE A 262 -15.31 -7.08 14.35
CA ILE A 262 -15.61 -8.05 13.29
C ILE A 262 -15.13 -9.43 13.73
N ARG A 263 -16.04 -10.41 13.74
CA ARG A 263 -15.79 -11.77 14.23
C ARG A 263 -16.03 -12.87 13.20
N ASN A 264 -16.56 -12.52 12.03
CA ASN A 264 -16.72 -13.45 10.92
C ASN A 264 -15.79 -13.04 9.76
N PRO A 265 -15.02 -13.99 9.19
CA PRO A 265 -14.04 -13.67 8.16
C PRO A 265 -14.68 -13.17 6.86
N TYR A 266 -15.87 -13.64 6.50
CA TYR A 266 -16.55 -13.24 5.26
C TYR A 266 -17.09 -11.82 5.31
N GLU A 267 -17.45 -11.30 6.49
CA GLU A 267 -17.71 -9.86 6.69
C GLU A 267 -16.48 -9.02 6.33
N SER A 268 -15.31 -9.44 6.81
CA SER A 268 -14.06 -8.73 6.54
C SER A 268 -13.59 -8.82 5.09
N ILE A 269 -13.86 -9.94 4.41
CA ILE A 269 -13.58 -10.10 2.98
C ILE A 269 -14.51 -9.19 2.18
N PHE A 270 -15.82 -9.24 2.46
CA PHE A 270 -16.82 -8.42 1.79
C PHE A 270 -16.47 -6.92 1.87
N LEU A 271 -16.13 -6.42 3.07
CA LEU A 271 -15.80 -5.01 3.25
C LEU A 271 -14.50 -4.62 2.54
N ARG A 272 -13.50 -5.51 2.51
CA ARG A 272 -12.22 -5.29 1.82
C ARG A 272 -12.39 -5.23 0.31
N ASP A 273 -13.18 -6.14 -0.25
CA ASP A 273 -13.45 -6.19 -1.69
C ASP A 273 -14.26 -4.97 -2.15
N LYS A 274 -15.13 -4.46 -1.27
CA LYS A 274 -15.98 -3.30 -1.56
C LYS A 274 -15.29 -1.96 -1.34
N TYR A 275 -14.50 -1.81 -0.28
CA TYR A 275 -13.90 -0.55 0.14
C TYR A 275 -12.38 -0.63 0.13
N ARG A 276 -11.73 0.06 -0.81
CA ARG A 276 -10.26 0.22 -0.82
C ARG A 276 -9.73 0.98 0.40
N ALA A 277 -10.60 1.73 1.09
CA ALA A 277 -10.30 2.45 2.32
C ALA A 277 -10.41 1.59 3.60
N PHE A 278 -10.76 0.30 3.46
CA PHE A 278 -10.95 -0.62 4.59
C PHE A 278 -9.65 -1.29 5.02
N TYR A 279 -9.34 -1.16 6.31
CA TYR A 279 -8.19 -1.78 6.98
C TYR A 279 -8.68 -2.64 8.13
N LEU A 280 -8.39 -3.94 8.10
CA LEU A 280 -8.66 -4.83 9.23
C LEU A 280 -7.46 -4.84 10.18
N MET A 281 -7.71 -4.47 11.44
CA MET A 281 -6.74 -4.38 12.52
C MET A 281 -7.03 -5.43 13.60
N ALA A 282 -6.07 -6.32 13.82
CA ALA A 282 -6.11 -7.31 14.89
C ALA A 282 -5.52 -6.73 16.18
N VAL A 283 -6.30 -6.75 17.25
CA VAL A 283 -5.87 -6.33 18.59
C VAL A 283 -5.46 -7.57 19.38
N GLY A 284 -4.18 -7.62 19.76
CA GLY A 284 -3.56 -8.68 20.52
C GLY A 284 -3.20 -8.26 21.94
N THR A 285 -3.14 -9.22 22.86
CA THR A 285 -2.65 -9.05 24.23
C THR A 285 -2.21 -10.41 24.77
N ASP A 286 -1.44 -10.44 25.85
CA ASP A 286 -1.06 -11.69 26.49
C ASP A 286 -2.26 -12.38 27.14
N ASP A 287 -2.28 -13.73 27.13
CA ASP A 287 -3.46 -14.48 27.61
C ASP A 287 -3.71 -14.23 29.11
N SER A 288 -2.67 -13.98 29.91
CA SER A 288 -2.81 -13.58 31.32
C SER A 288 -3.55 -12.26 31.47
N ASP A 289 -3.18 -11.26 30.67
CA ASP A 289 -3.78 -9.92 30.72
C ASP A 289 -5.22 -9.96 30.23
N ARG A 290 -5.48 -10.74 29.17
CA ARG A 290 -6.84 -11.00 28.68
C ARG A 290 -7.71 -11.61 29.78
N ARG A 291 -7.24 -12.68 30.45
CA ARG A 291 -7.99 -13.34 31.54
C ARG A 291 -8.24 -12.41 32.72
N ASN A 292 -7.27 -11.58 33.08
CA ASN A 292 -7.43 -10.59 34.13
C ASN A 292 -8.51 -9.56 33.78
N ARG A 293 -8.62 -9.13 32.51
CA ARG A 293 -9.69 -8.24 32.04
C ARG A 293 -11.07 -8.92 32.00
N LEU A 294 -11.11 -10.24 32.01
CA LEU A 294 -12.33 -11.07 32.06
C LEU A 294 -12.64 -11.58 33.47
N SER A 295 -12.04 -11.00 34.52
CA SER A 295 -12.21 -11.45 35.91
C SER A 295 -13.65 -11.37 36.42
N TYR A 296 -14.53 -10.63 35.75
CA TYR A 296 -15.97 -10.60 36.03
C TYR A 296 -16.69 -11.88 35.61
N LEU A 297 -16.08 -12.72 34.77
CA LEU A 297 -16.56 -14.05 34.39
C LEU A 297 -15.87 -15.13 35.24
N THR A 298 -16.62 -16.16 35.61
CA THR A 298 -16.08 -17.36 36.23
C THR A 298 -15.15 -18.13 35.28
N LEU A 299 -14.27 -18.99 35.82
CA LEU A 299 -13.37 -19.80 35.00
C LEU A 299 -14.11 -20.72 34.01
N GLU A 300 -15.30 -21.20 34.40
CA GLU A 300 -16.15 -22.02 33.53
C GLU A 300 -16.73 -21.18 32.38
N GLU A 301 -17.25 -19.99 32.66
CA GLU A 301 -17.75 -19.06 31.63
C GLU A 301 -16.64 -18.60 30.68
N GLN A 302 -15.43 -18.36 31.19
CA GLN A 302 -14.27 -18.03 30.35
C GLN A 302 -13.89 -19.18 29.41
N LYS A 303 -13.90 -20.43 29.90
CA LYS A 303 -13.65 -21.60 29.05
C LYS A 303 -14.72 -21.77 27.98
N ASN A 304 -15.99 -21.60 28.35
CA ASN A 304 -17.10 -21.69 27.41
C ASN A 304 -17.03 -20.58 26.34
N LEU A 305 -16.63 -19.37 26.72
CA LEU A 305 -16.37 -18.28 25.78
C LEU A 305 -15.22 -18.62 24.82
N ASP A 306 -14.10 -19.13 25.34
CA ASP A 306 -12.95 -19.54 24.51
C ASP A 306 -13.36 -20.65 23.51
N ASN A 307 -14.19 -21.61 23.93
CA ASN A 307 -14.73 -22.66 23.04
C ASN A 307 -15.65 -22.11 21.95
N ILE A 308 -16.41 -21.05 22.23
CA ILE A 308 -17.25 -20.37 21.24
C ILE A 308 -16.39 -19.61 20.22
N GLU A 309 -15.33 -18.93 20.68
CA GLU A 309 -14.43 -18.15 19.82
C GLU A 309 -13.53 -19.04 18.96
N TYR A 310 -13.23 -20.24 19.43
CA TYR A 310 -12.39 -21.27 18.78
C TYR A 310 -13.10 -22.63 18.78
N PRO A 311 -14.16 -22.80 17.99
CA PRO A 311 -14.90 -24.06 17.97
C PRO A 311 -14.01 -25.21 17.45
N GLU A 312 -14.04 -26.35 18.16
CA GLU A 312 -13.35 -27.58 17.76
C GLU A 312 -14.05 -28.24 16.56
N LYS A 313 -13.87 -27.64 15.37
CA LYS A 313 -14.53 -27.98 14.09
C LYS A 313 -16.05 -27.80 14.09
N THR A 314 -16.57 -27.21 13.01
CA THR A 314 -18.02 -27.13 12.81
C THR A 314 -18.57 -28.53 12.56
N LYS A 315 -19.67 -28.89 13.25
CA LYS A 315 -20.39 -30.16 12.99
C LYS A 315 -20.89 -30.22 11.55
N GLU A 316 -21.23 -29.06 10.99
CA GLU A 316 -21.75 -28.87 9.64
C GLU A 316 -20.74 -28.10 8.76
N PRO A 317 -20.49 -28.50 7.49
CA PRO A 317 -19.57 -27.82 6.59
C PRO A 317 -19.92 -26.34 6.32
N GLU A 318 -21.20 -26.02 6.17
CA GLU A 318 -21.75 -24.68 5.94
C GLU A 318 -21.51 -23.73 7.13
N GLY A 319 -21.23 -24.28 8.32
CA GLY A 319 -20.87 -23.55 9.53
C GLY A 319 -19.76 -22.52 9.35
N VAL A 320 -18.89 -22.71 8.35
CA VAL A 320 -17.83 -21.75 8.02
C VAL A 320 -18.37 -20.36 7.67
N PHE A 321 -19.58 -20.26 7.12
CA PHE A 321 -20.15 -18.98 6.66
C PHE A 321 -20.76 -18.16 7.80
N TYR A 322 -21.37 -18.80 8.79
CA TYR A 322 -22.16 -18.10 9.81
C TYR A 322 -21.60 -18.17 11.23
N HIS A 323 -20.73 -19.14 11.55
CA HIS A 323 -20.04 -19.13 12.84
C HIS A 323 -18.95 -18.07 12.87
N GLN A 324 -18.63 -17.60 14.08
CA GLN A 324 -17.50 -16.72 14.31
C GLN A 324 -16.19 -17.50 14.17
N SER A 325 -15.16 -16.85 13.64
CA SER A 325 -13.82 -17.41 13.55
C SER A 325 -12.80 -16.30 13.77
N ILE A 326 -12.44 -16.09 15.03
CA ILE A 326 -11.48 -15.06 15.42
C ILE A 326 -10.09 -15.37 14.85
N GLU A 327 -9.69 -16.65 14.84
CA GLU A 327 -8.42 -17.11 14.23
C GLU A 327 -8.29 -16.65 12.77
N LYS A 328 -9.32 -16.89 11.95
CA LYS A 328 -9.32 -16.48 10.54
C LYS A 328 -9.36 -14.95 10.38
N CYS A 329 -10.12 -14.25 11.22
CA CYS A 329 -10.15 -12.79 11.18
C CYS A 329 -8.77 -12.18 11.50
N ILE A 330 -8.06 -12.71 12.50
CA ILE A 330 -6.70 -12.29 12.82
C ILE A 330 -5.74 -12.61 11.66
N GLU A 331 -5.85 -13.80 11.04
CA GLU A 331 -5.02 -14.14 9.88
C GLU A 331 -5.23 -13.21 8.68
N TYR A 332 -6.46 -12.73 8.50
CA TYR A 332 -6.82 -11.81 7.43
C TYR A 332 -6.52 -10.34 7.75
N ALA A 333 -6.19 -10.01 8.99
CA ALA A 333 -5.84 -8.66 9.38
C ALA A 333 -4.53 -8.23 8.69
N GLY A 334 -4.53 -7.00 8.17
CA GLY A 334 -3.33 -6.40 7.56
C GLY A 334 -2.49 -5.64 8.58
N ILE A 335 -3.08 -5.26 9.72
CA ILE A 335 -2.42 -4.51 10.79
C ILE A 335 -2.62 -5.27 12.10
N HIS A 336 -1.54 -5.47 12.85
CA HIS A 336 -1.57 -6.05 14.19
C HIS A 336 -1.12 -5.02 15.20
N VAL A 337 -1.89 -4.82 16.26
CA VAL A 337 -1.57 -3.94 17.38
C VAL A 337 -1.55 -4.72 18.68
N TYR A 338 -0.59 -4.39 19.53
CA TYR A 338 -0.43 -5.01 20.85
C TYR A 338 -0.94 -4.07 21.95
N ASN A 339 -1.82 -4.60 22.80
CA ASN A 339 -2.44 -3.89 23.91
C ASN A 339 -1.95 -4.47 25.25
N PRO A 340 -0.83 -3.99 25.80
CA PRO A 340 -0.29 -4.44 27.08
C PRO A 340 -1.22 -4.08 28.25
N SER A 341 -1.05 -4.76 29.39
CA SER A 341 -1.60 -4.26 30.65
C SER A 341 -0.94 -2.95 31.07
N VAL A 342 -1.74 -2.00 31.58
CA VAL A 342 -1.26 -0.68 31.99
C VAL A 342 -1.72 -0.34 33.40
N THR A 343 -0.84 0.30 34.18
CA THR A 343 -1.17 0.86 35.49
C THR A 343 -1.67 2.29 35.33
N GLY A 344 -2.88 2.58 35.83
CA GLY A 344 -3.44 3.94 35.83
C GLY A 344 -4.21 4.34 34.55
N ASN A 345 -4.71 3.37 33.77
CA ASN A 345 -5.55 3.59 32.58
C ASN A 345 -4.94 4.47 31.47
N LYS A 346 -3.61 4.52 31.37
CA LYS A 346 -2.92 5.25 30.30
C LYS A 346 -2.30 4.28 29.29
N TYR A 347 -2.85 4.26 28.09
CA TYR A 347 -2.51 3.32 27.01
C TYR A 347 -1.51 3.91 26.02
N TYR A 348 -0.35 4.37 26.51
CA TYR A 348 0.64 5.06 25.69
C TYR A 348 1.08 4.24 24.46
N GLU A 349 1.55 3.01 24.68
CA GLU A 349 2.08 2.17 23.60
C GLU A 349 1.01 1.78 22.57
N LEU A 350 -0.23 1.56 23.01
CA LEU A 350 -1.35 1.29 22.10
C LEU A 350 -1.67 2.52 21.26
N THR A 351 -1.76 3.70 21.90
CA THR A 351 -2.08 4.96 21.23
C THR A 351 -1.02 5.33 20.20
N GLU A 352 0.27 5.16 20.53
CA GLU A 352 1.39 5.39 19.60
C GLU A 352 1.31 4.47 18.36
N GLN A 353 0.95 3.19 18.55
CA GLN A 353 0.73 2.26 17.43
C GLN A 353 -0.43 2.68 16.53
N LEU A 354 -1.56 3.09 17.11
CA LEU A 354 -2.74 3.53 16.35
C LEU A 354 -2.42 4.76 15.50
N ILE A 355 -1.76 5.75 16.10
CA ILE A 355 -1.38 6.99 15.41
C ILE A 355 -0.38 6.72 14.30
N LYS A 356 0.61 5.84 14.53
CA LYS A 356 1.53 5.39 13.47
C LYS A 356 0.76 4.90 12.24
N TYR A 357 -0.18 3.97 12.41
CA TYR A 357 -0.86 3.38 11.26
C TYR A 357 -1.87 4.34 10.61
N ILE A 358 -2.55 5.20 11.39
CA ILE A 358 -3.42 6.23 10.82
C ILE A 358 -2.60 7.23 10.00
N ALA A 359 -1.43 7.66 10.50
CA ALA A 359 -0.52 8.53 9.76
C ALA A 359 -0.08 7.89 8.44
N LEU A 360 0.26 6.60 8.44
CA LEU A 360 0.66 5.87 7.24
C LEU A 360 -0.51 5.59 6.27
N ILE A 361 -1.75 5.48 6.77
CA ILE A 361 -2.94 5.38 5.90
C ILE A 361 -3.15 6.70 5.16
N ILE A 362 -3.01 7.83 5.86
CA ILE A 362 -3.14 9.19 5.32
C ILE A 362 -1.98 9.49 4.35
N HIS A 363 -0.74 9.23 4.78
CA HIS A 363 0.48 9.50 4.03
C HIS A 363 1.37 8.26 3.97
N PRO A 364 1.15 7.38 2.97
CA PRO A 364 2.00 6.23 2.73
C PRO A 364 3.46 6.61 2.50
N GLY A 365 4.37 5.86 3.10
CA GLY A 365 5.82 6.10 2.98
C GLY A 365 6.39 7.19 3.89
N LEU A 366 5.58 7.80 4.77
CA LEU A 366 6.02 8.82 5.72
C LEU A 366 7.20 8.36 6.60
N VAL A 367 7.19 7.10 7.04
CA VAL A 367 8.31 6.45 7.73
C VAL A 367 8.55 5.05 7.19
N THR A 368 9.75 4.52 7.39
CA THR A 368 10.11 3.16 6.96
C THR A 368 9.60 2.08 7.93
N PRO A 369 9.33 0.86 7.44
CA PRO A 369 8.92 -0.27 8.28
C PRO A 369 10.00 -0.65 9.31
N SER A 370 9.60 -1.29 10.40
CA SER A 370 10.52 -1.89 11.37
C SER A 370 11.17 -3.18 10.82
N HIS A 371 12.28 -3.61 11.43
CA HIS A 371 12.89 -4.89 11.08
C HIS A 371 11.96 -6.07 11.36
N ILE A 372 11.14 -5.99 12.41
CA ILE A 372 10.13 -6.99 12.77
C ILE A 372 9.06 -7.10 11.68
N GLU A 373 8.51 -5.97 11.22
CA GLU A 373 7.54 -5.93 10.12
C GLU A 373 8.12 -6.50 8.83
N ARG A 374 9.34 -6.11 8.45
CA ARG A 374 10.00 -6.64 7.24
C ARG A 374 10.19 -8.16 7.29
N CYS A 375 10.68 -8.68 8.42
CA CYS A 375 10.91 -10.11 8.57
C CYS A 375 9.61 -10.91 8.66
N MET A 376 8.59 -10.39 9.33
CA MET A 376 7.28 -11.03 9.36
C MET A 376 6.57 -10.97 8.00
N GLN A 377 6.71 -9.87 7.25
CA GLN A 377 6.19 -9.77 5.88
C GLN A 377 6.80 -10.84 4.97
N LEU A 378 8.10 -11.11 5.11
CA LEU A 378 8.76 -12.20 4.38
C LEU A 378 8.18 -13.57 4.77
N ALA A 379 8.00 -13.84 6.07
CA ALA A 379 7.37 -15.07 6.55
C ALA A 379 5.91 -15.20 6.07
N TYR A 380 5.17 -14.09 6.04
CA TYR A 380 3.81 -14.05 5.53
C TYR A 380 3.78 -14.41 4.04
N ASN A 381 4.69 -13.86 3.24
CA ASN A 381 4.75 -14.16 1.80
C ASN A 381 5.16 -15.61 1.54
N THR A 382 6.08 -16.18 2.34
CA THR A 382 6.53 -17.57 2.10
C THR A 382 5.41 -18.59 2.32
N LYS A 383 4.42 -18.29 3.17
CA LYS A 383 3.29 -19.19 3.46
C LYS A 383 2.51 -19.59 2.20
N PHE A 384 2.43 -18.72 1.21
CA PHE A 384 1.68 -18.95 -0.03
C PHE A 384 2.34 -19.99 -0.95
N ASN A 385 3.58 -20.39 -0.67
CA ASN A 385 4.22 -21.52 -1.35
C ASN A 385 3.76 -22.89 -0.78
N SER A 386 2.99 -22.90 0.32
CA SER A 386 2.53 -24.14 0.93
C SER A 386 1.51 -24.87 0.05
N GLY A 387 1.84 -26.12 -0.31
CA GLY A 387 0.88 -27.06 -0.88
C GLY A 387 0.13 -27.92 0.15
N CYS A 388 0.15 -27.55 1.43
CA CYS A 388 -0.61 -28.23 2.48
C CYS A 388 -2.08 -27.79 2.47
N LEU A 389 -3.00 -28.75 2.57
CA LEU A 389 -4.45 -28.47 2.54
C LEU A 389 -5.01 -27.99 3.90
N SER A 390 -4.27 -28.22 5.00
CA SER A 390 -4.80 -27.95 6.34
C SER A 390 -4.55 -26.51 6.80
N ARG A 391 -3.33 -26.00 6.64
CA ARG A 391 -2.90 -24.66 7.05
C ARG A 391 -1.80 -24.19 6.11
N GLN A 392 -1.69 -22.88 5.92
CA GLN A 392 -0.58 -22.26 5.22
C GLN A 392 0.26 -21.46 6.22
N VAL A 393 1.45 -21.96 6.51
CA VAL A 393 2.36 -21.40 7.50
C VAL A 393 3.67 -21.05 6.82
N GLY A 394 4.20 -19.88 7.11
CA GLY A 394 5.50 -19.44 6.66
C GLY A 394 6.38 -19.07 7.84
N ALA A 395 7.69 -19.27 7.70
CA ALA A 395 8.68 -19.01 8.72
C ALA A 395 9.96 -18.40 8.13
N VAL A 396 10.65 -17.59 8.92
CA VAL A 396 11.94 -16.96 8.59
C VAL A 396 12.85 -17.06 9.80
N VAL A 397 14.09 -17.47 9.58
CA VAL A 397 15.13 -17.47 10.61
C VAL A 397 16.15 -16.38 10.29
N THR A 398 16.50 -15.62 11.31
CA THR A 398 17.43 -14.49 11.23
C THR A 398 18.51 -14.60 12.30
N ARG A 399 19.61 -13.87 12.12
CA ARG A 399 20.56 -13.58 13.21
C ARG A 399 19.99 -12.51 14.15
N ALA A 400 20.72 -12.19 15.22
CA ALA A 400 20.32 -11.20 16.22
C ALA A 400 20.10 -9.79 15.61
N ASP A 401 20.79 -9.47 14.52
CA ASP A 401 20.70 -8.21 13.76
C ASP A 401 19.57 -8.19 12.71
N TYR A 402 18.68 -9.19 12.72
CA TYR A 402 17.59 -9.35 11.75
C TYR A 402 18.02 -9.66 10.31
N SER A 403 19.28 -10.07 10.08
CA SER A 403 19.72 -10.58 8.77
C SER A 403 19.10 -11.96 8.50
N VAL A 404 18.31 -12.08 7.43
CA VAL A 404 17.67 -13.33 7.01
C VAL A 404 18.72 -14.39 6.65
N GLN A 405 18.59 -15.59 7.24
CA GLN A 405 19.47 -16.73 6.96
C GLN A 405 18.73 -17.83 6.20
N SER A 406 17.45 -18.05 6.50
CA SER A 406 16.63 -19.02 5.80
C SER A 406 15.15 -18.65 5.86
N VAL A 407 14.39 -19.23 4.93
CA VAL A 407 12.93 -19.13 4.86
C VAL A 407 12.34 -20.52 4.79
N GLY A 408 11.12 -20.70 5.27
CA GLY A 408 10.43 -21.97 5.22
C GLY A 408 8.92 -21.77 5.06
N TRP A 409 8.28 -22.81 4.56
CA TRP A 409 6.83 -22.95 4.54
C TRP A 409 6.50 -24.42 4.75
N ASN A 410 5.31 -24.72 5.23
CA ASN A 410 4.93 -26.09 5.47
C ASN A 410 4.63 -26.80 4.15
N ASP A 411 5.38 -27.85 3.84
CA ASP A 411 5.26 -28.59 2.58
C ASP A 411 5.88 -29.98 2.68
N VAL A 412 5.61 -30.82 1.70
CA VAL A 412 6.18 -32.16 1.59
C VAL A 412 7.72 -32.12 1.41
N PRO A 413 8.44 -33.22 1.71
CA PRO A 413 9.88 -33.29 1.47
C PRO A 413 10.25 -32.94 0.02
N LYS A 414 11.40 -32.26 -0.15
CA LYS A 414 11.88 -31.82 -1.47
C LYS A 414 11.89 -32.98 -2.48
N GLY A 415 11.28 -32.74 -3.64
CA GLY A 415 11.19 -33.70 -4.75
C GLY A 415 9.86 -34.47 -4.81
N GLN A 416 9.02 -34.39 -3.77
CA GLN A 416 7.69 -34.98 -3.81
C GLN A 416 6.62 -33.99 -4.29
N ILE A 417 5.53 -34.49 -4.86
CA ILE A 417 4.38 -33.67 -5.25
C ILE A 417 3.58 -33.22 -4.00
N PRO A 418 3.33 -31.91 -3.84
CA PRO A 418 2.53 -31.37 -2.74
C PRO A 418 1.07 -31.86 -2.74
N CYS A 419 0.43 -31.87 -1.57
CA CYS A 419 -0.95 -32.37 -1.43
C CYS A 419 -1.97 -31.58 -2.28
N MET A 420 -1.78 -30.27 -2.43
CA MET A 420 -2.64 -29.40 -3.25
C MET A 420 -2.61 -29.74 -4.75
N LEU A 421 -1.56 -30.40 -5.23
CA LEU A 421 -1.41 -30.80 -6.63
C LEU A 421 -1.83 -32.24 -6.90
N ARG A 422 -2.28 -32.96 -5.87
CA ARG A 422 -2.71 -34.36 -5.96
C ARG A 422 -4.21 -34.45 -5.81
N ASP A 423 -4.86 -35.23 -6.66
CA ASP A 423 -6.31 -35.40 -6.62
C ASP A 423 -6.77 -36.86 -6.72
N VAL A 424 -7.85 -37.14 -5.99
CA VAL A 424 -9.06 -37.79 -6.52
C VAL A 424 -8.92 -38.60 -7.81
N GLN A 425 -9.36 -37.92 -8.87
CA GLN A 425 -9.51 -38.43 -10.22
C GLN A 425 -8.16 -38.83 -10.81
N GLY A 426 -7.11 -38.05 -10.55
CA GLY A 426 -5.74 -38.34 -10.98
C GLY A 426 -5.22 -39.67 -10.42
N TYR A 427 -5.45 -39.93 -9.12
CA TYR A 427 -5.14 -41.21 -8.50
C TYR A 427 -5.86 -42.35 -9.19
N CYS A 428 -7.19 -42.26 -9.34
CA CYS A 428 -8.00 -43.34 -9.92
C CYS A 428 -7.67 -43.62 -11.40
N LYS A 429 -7.19 -42.63 -12.16
CA LYS A 429 -6.90 -42.77 -13.59
C LYS A 429 -5.46 -43.18 -13.90
N ASN A 430 -4.47 -42.55 -13.27
CA ASN A 430 -3.06 -42.66 -13.70
C ASN A 430 -2.21 -43.53 -12.77
N ARG A 431 -2.55 -43.64 -11.47
CA ARG A 431 -1.84 -44.44 -10.44
C ARG A 431 -0.31 -44.40 -10.56
N ASP A 432 0.27 -43.24 -10.87
CA ASP A 432 1.71 -43.12 -11.11
C ASP A 432 2.54 -43.02 -9.82
N GLY A 433 3.73 -43.62 -9.83
CA GLY A 433 4.64 -43.65 -8.67
C GLY A 433 5.34 -42.32 -8.35
N GLU A 434 5.27 -41.33 -9.25
CA GLU A 434 5.83 -39.99 -9.02
C GLU A 434 4.90 -39.14 -8.14
N SER A 435 3.59 -39.28 -8.36
CA SER A 435 2.56 -38.54 -7.63
C SER A 435 2.07 -39.25 -6.37
N PHE A 436 2.10 -40.59 -6.35
CA PHE A 436 1.51 -41.41 -5.29
C PHE A 436 2.54 -42.35 -4.66
N SER A 437 2.49 -42.47 -3.33
CA SER A 437 3.42 -43.36 -2.62
C SER A 437 3.10 -44.84 -2.88
N LYS A 438 4.11 -45.69 -2.73
CA LYS A 438 3.95 -47.16 -2.82
C LYS A 438 2.82 -47.68 -1.93
N PHE A 439 2.69 -47.14 -0.72
CA PHE A 439 1.61 -47.51 0.21
C PHE A 439 0.24 -47.22 -0.41
N GLU A 440 0.05 -46.01 -0.95
CA GLU A 440 -1.23 -45.63 -1.55
C GLU A 440 -1.57 -46.51 -2.76
N LEU A 441 -0.57 -46.88 -3.56
CA LEU A 441 -0.75 -47.69 -4.76
C LEU A 441 -0.98 -49.19 -4.49
N GLU A 442 -0.43 -49.74 -3.41
CA GLU A 442 -0.51 -51.18 -3.12
C GLU A 442 -1.58 -51.54 -2.09
N ASP A 443 -2.02 -50.60 -1.26
CA ASP A 443 -3.04 -50.86 -0.24
C ASP A 443 -4.46 -50.91 -0.84
N ASN A 444 -5.07 -52.11 -0.80
CA ASN A 444 -6.40 -52.33 -1.35
C ASN A 444 -7.48 -51.48 -0.66
N ARG A 445 -7.39 -51.30 0.66
CA ARG A 445 -8.38 -50.52 1.42
C ARG A 445 -8.31 -49.04 1.04
N PHE A 446 -7.11 -48.50 0.87
CA PHE A 446 -6.89 -47.14 0.40
C PHE A 446 -7.45 -46.96 -1.01
N SER A 447 -7.17 -47.90 -1.92
CA SER A 447 -7.72 -47.88 -3.28
C SER A 447 -9.26 -47.90 -3.30
N GLU A 448 -9.88 -48.73 -2.46
CA GLU A 448 -11.34 -48.77 -2.32
C GLU A 448 -11.92 -47.44 -1.81
N VAL A 449 -11.26 -46.80 -0.84
CA VAL A 449 -11.70 -45.50 -0.31
C VAL A 449 -11.60 -44.43 -1.38
N MET A 450 -10.51 -44.39 -2.14
CA MET A 450 -10.33 -43.41 -3.23
C MET A 450 -11.39 -43.56 -4.33
N GLN A 451 -11.68 -44.80 -4.76
CA GLN A 451 -12.77 -45.05 -5.72
C GLN A 451 -14.14 -44.64 -5.15
N LYS A 452 -14.41 -44.93 -3.86
CA LYS A 452 -15.63 -44.48 -3.19
C LYS A 452 -15.74 -42.96 -3.16
N ILE A 453 -14.64 -42.23 -2.98
CA ILE A 453 -14.63 -40.77 -3.02
C ILE A 453 -14.92 -40.29 -4.45
N ASP A 454 -14.23 -40.82 -5.45
CA ASP A 454 -14.38 -40.41 -6.85
C ASP A 454 -15.84 -40.54 -7.33
N ASN A 455 -16.45 -41.70 -7.09
CA ASN A 455 -17.85 -41.97 -7.43
C ASN A 455 -18.85 -41.04 -6.73
N LYS A 456 -18.51 -40.52 -5.54
CA LYS A 456 -19.39 -39.62 -4.77
C LYS A 456 -19.30 -38.15 -5.21
N VAL A 457 -18.15 -37.74 -5.74
CA VAL A 457 -17.88 -36.34 -6.11
C VAL A 457 -18.10 -36.06 -7.60
N GLU A 458 -18.29 -37.10 -8.41
CA GLU A 458 -18.58 -36.97 -9.84
C GLU A 458 -19.71 -35.96 -10.09
N ASN A 459 -19.44 -34.98 -10.96
CA ASN A 459 -20.31 -33.84 -11.32
C ASN A 459 -20.54 -32.74 -10.27
N LYS A 460 -19.93 -32.78 -9.07
CA LYS A 460 -20.12 -31.76 -8.02
C LYS A 460 -19.02 -30.69 -7.90
N LEU A 461 -17.92 -30.84 -8.65
CA LEU A 461 -16.71 -30.05 -8.42
C LEU A 461 -16.63 -28.75 -9.23
N CYS A 462 -17.56 -28.50 -10.17
CA CYS A 462 -17.61 -27.30 -11.01
C CYS A 462 -16.24 -26.93 -11.64
N GLY A 463 -15.53 -27.92 -12.20
CA GLY A 463 -14.22 -27.74 -12.83
C GLY A 463 -13.01 -27.81 -11.88
N ARG A 464 -13.22 -27.92 -10.56
CA ARG A 464 -12.15 -28.10 -9.57
C ARG A 464 -11.71 -29.56 -9.46
N LYS A 465 -10.51 -29.78 -8.93
CA LYS A 465 -9.96 -31.11 -8.61
C LYS A 465 -10.26 -31.48 -7.18
N MET A 466 -10.58 -32.75 -6.91
CA MET A 466 -10.79 -33.24 -5.55
C MET A 466 -9.44 -33.55 -4.88
N THR A 467 -8.79 -32.53 -4.34
CA THR A 467 -7.53 -32.68 -3.60
C THR A 467 -7.76 -33.34 -2.24
N TYR A 468 -6.78 -34.10 -1.75
CA TYR A 468 -6.91 -34.79 -0.46
C TYR A 468 -5.63 -34.76 0.37
N CYS A 469 -5.79 -34.86 1.69
CA CYS A 469 -4.69 -35.05 2.62
C CYS A 469 -4.58 -36.54 2.95
N PHE A 470 -3.39 -37.13 2.76
CA PHE A 470 -3.16 -38.54 3.08
C PHE A 470 -3.59 -38.90 4.52
N LYS A 471 -3.24 -38.03 5.49
CA LYS A 471 -3.62 -38.19 6.91
C LYS A 471 -5.12 -38.37 7.08
N ASP A 472 -5.94 -37.56 6.42
CA ASP A 472 -7.39 -37.58 6.63
C ASP A 472 -8.02 -38.85 6.06
N VAL A 473 -7.53 -39.32 4.90
CA VAL A 473 -7.96 -40.60 4.31
C VAL A 473 -7.51 -41.77 5.20
N TYR A 474 -6.25 -41.77 5.64
CA TYR A 474 -5.68 -42.85 6.45
C TYR A 474 -6.34 -42.95 7.83
N ASN A 475 -6.54 -41.82 8.53
CA ASN A 475 -7.22 -41.77 9.82
C ASN A 475 -8.70 -42.18 9.67
N GLY A 476 -9.38 -41.74 8.60
CA GLY A 476 -10.74 -42.16 8.32
C GLY A 476 -10.87 -43.67 8.07
N MET A 477 -9.87 -44.28 7.42
CA MET A 477 -9.83 -45.72 7.14
C MET A 477 -9.48 -46.57 8.38
N THR A 478 -8.58 -46.09 9.23
CA THR A 478 -8.07 -46.85 10.39
C THR A 478 -8.83 -46.59 11.69
N GLY A 479 -9.58 -45.49 11.76
CA GLY A 479 -10.18 -45.00 13.00
C GLY A 479 -9.17 -44.33 13.95
N ASP A 480 -7.92 -44.15 13.53
CA ASP A 480 -6.88 -43.46 14.30
C ASP A 480 -7.10 -41.92 14.28
N LYS A 481 -6.60 -41.23 15.30
CA LYS A 481 -6.61 -39.75 15.41
C LYS A 481 -5.21 -39.15 15.42
N ASN A 482 -4.20 -39.92 15.02
CA ASN A 482 -2.81 -39.52 15.03
C ASN A 482 -2.52 -38.38 14.01
N GLN A 483 -1.79 -37.37 14.45
CA GLN A 483 -1.45 -36.20 13.63
C GLN A 483 -0.15 -36.37 12.83
N VAL A 484 0.67 -37.39 13.13
CA VAL A 484 2.01 -37.56 12.53
C VAL A 484 1.99 -38.06 11.09
N TYR A 485 0.89 -38.63 10.61
CA TYR A 485 0.77 -39.13 9.22
C TYR A 485 0.63 -38.03 8.17
N THR A 486 0.75 -36.76 8.56
CA THR A 486 0.86 -35.67 7.60
C THR A 486 2.13 -35.84 6.75
N ARG A 487 2.00 -35.62 5.43
CA ARG A 487 3.16 -35.63 4.53
C ARG A 487 3.98 -34.35 4.62
N ALA A 488 3.36 -33.24 5.03
CA ALA A 488 4.00 -31.95 5.06
C ALA A 488 4.83 -31.78 6.35
N LEU A 489 6.07 -31.34 6.17
CA LEU A 489 6.91 -30.77 7.23
C LEU A 489 6.36 -29.40 7.64
N HIS A 490 6.70 -28.95 8.84
CA HIS A 490 6.33 -27.62 9.33
C HIS A 490 7.21 -26.53 8.71
N ALA A 491 6.72 -25.29 8.72
CA ALA A 491 7.43 -24.16 8.11
C ALA A 491 8.74 -23.86 8.83
N GLU A 492 8.72 -23.86 10.16
CA GLU A 492 9.87 -23.63 11.02
C GLU A 492 10.92 -24.72 10.83
N GLU A 493 10.47 -25.98 10.74
CA GLU A 493 11.33 -27.12 10.47
C GLU A 493 12.02 -27.00 9.10
N ASN A 494 11.29 -26.64 8.05
CA ASN A 494 11.88 -26.41 6.75
C ASN A 494 12.90 -25.26 6.78
N ALA A 495 12.61 -24.16 7.49
CA ALA A 495 13.55 -23.06 7.65
C ALA A 495 14.83 -23.50 8.38
N PHE A 496 14.72 -24.32 9.43
CA PHE A 496 15.88 -24.88 10.14
C PHE A 496 16.68 -25.86 9.27
N LEU A 497 15.99 -26.75 8.55
CA LEU A 497 16.64 -27.73 7.68
C LEU A 497 17.41 -27.08 6.53
N GLN A 498 16.95 -25.94 6.01
CA GLN A 498 17.70 -25.20 4.98
C GLN A 498 19.07 -24.75 5.49
N ILE A 499 19.17 -24.27 6.73
CA ILE A 499 20.45 -23.88 7.34
C ILE A 499 21.39 -25.07 7.39
N SER A 500 20.91 -26.21 7.88
CA SER A 500 21.70 -27.45 7.98
C SER A 500 22.08 -28.04 6.62
N LYS A 501 21.17 -27.96 5.63
CA LYS A 501 21.33 -28.57 4.31
C LYS A 501 22.35 -27.86 3.44
N TYR A 502 22.32 -26.53 3.42
CA TYR A 502 23.18 -25.75 2.53
C TYR A 502 24.51 -25.35 3.20
N GLY A 503 24.60 -25.48 4.52
CA GLY A 503 25.69 -24.90 5.29
C GLY A 503 25.50 -23.38 5.40
N GLY A 504 25.43 -22.88 6.63
CA GLY A 504 25.15 -21.47 6.89
C GLY A 504 25.81 -20.98 8.17
N SER A 505 25.78 -19.67 8.39
CA SER A 505 26.30 -19.11 9.63
C SER A 505 25.43 -19.48 10.83
N PRO A 506 26.02 -19.59 12.03
CA PRO A 506 25.26 -19.89 13.25
C PRO A 506 24.10 -18.91 13.47
N VAL A 507 22.98 -19.45 13.95
CA VAL A 507 21.77 -18.68 14.29
C VAL A 507 21.56 -18.55 15.81
N MET A 508 22.57 -18.91 16.60
CA MET A 508 22.55 -18.75 18.06
C MET A 508 22.36 -17.27 18.43
N GLY A 509 21.43 -16.99 19.34
CA GLY A 509 21.02 -15.63 19.70
C GLY A 509 20.10 -14.96 18.66
N GLY A 510 19.76 -15.65 17.58
CA GLY A 510 18.95 -15.13 16.48
C GLY A 510 17.45 -15.11 16.76
N ASN A 511 16.67 -14.83 15.71
CA ASN A 511 15.22 -14.70 15.80
C ASN A 511 14.50 -15.62 14.82
N LEU A 512 13.37 -16.19 15.25
CA LEU A 512 12.41 -16.92 14.44
C LEU A 512 11.16 -16.05 14.25
N PHE A 513 10.75 -15.84 13.01
CA PHE A 513 9.47 -15.25 12.64
C PHE A 513 8.60 -16.34 12.05
N THR A 514 7.36 -16.51 12.52
CA THR A 514 6.46 -17.54 12.01
C THR A 514 5.01 -17.04 12.01
N THR A 515 4.23 -17.38 10.99
CA THR A 515 2.83 -16.93 10.90
C THR A 515 1.90 -17.63 11.90
N ALA A 516 2.33 -18.77 12.46
CA ALA A 516 1.66 -19.47 13.55
C ALA A 516 2.68 -19.83 14.63
N SER A 517 2.31 -19.76 15.91
CA SER A 517 3.24 -20.07 16.99
C SER A 517 3.71 -21.53 16.92
N PRO A 518 4.97 -21.83 17.31
CA PRO A 518 5.55 -23.14 17.10
C PRO A 518 4.90 -24.24 17.96
N CYS A 519 4.69 -25.41 17.35
CA CYS A 519 4.31 -26.63 18.06
C CYS A 519 5.45 -27.14 18.96
N GLU A 520 5.19 -28.16 19.77
CA GLU A 520 6.15 -28.75 20.70
C GLU A 520 7.44 -29.23 19.99
N LEU A 521 7.34 -29.80 18.79
CA LEU A 521 8.50 -30.27 18.05
C LEU A 521 9.34 -29.11 17.48
N CYS A 522 8.69 -28.08 16.93
CA CYS A 522 9.38 -26.91 16.41
C CYS A 522 9.98 -26.06 17.53
N ALA A 523 9.31 -25.97 18.68
CA ALA A 523 9.82 -25.31 19.87
C ALA A 523 11.11 -25.97 20.40
N LYS A 524 11.16 -27.31 20.46
CA LYS A 524 12.38 -28.05 20.81
C LYS A 524 13.54 -27.72 19.87
N LYS A 525 13.27 -27.67 18.56
CA LYS A 525 14.28 -27.34 17.53
C LYS A 525 14.77 -25.90 17.66
N ALA A 526 13.85 -24.94 17.85
CA ALA A 526 14.20 -23.54 18.06
C ALA A 526 15.08 -23.35 19.30
N TYR A 527 14.73 -24.01 20.41
CA TYR A 527 15.53 -24.00 21.64
C TYR A 527 16.92 -24.60 21.40
N GLN A 528 17.00 -25.77 20.74
CA GLN A 528 18.27 -26.44 20.43
C GLN A 528 19.20 -25.60 19.55
N LEU A 529 18.64 -24.81 18.62
CA LEU A 529 19.41 -23.91 17.76
C LEU A 529 19.85 -22.62 18.47
N GLY A 530 19.41 -22.40 19.70
CA GLY A 530 19.72 -21.21 20.49
C GLY A 530 19.00 -19.95 19.99
N ILE A 531 17.83 -20.09 19.36
CA ILE A 531 16.98 -18.95 18.99
C ILE A 531 16.59 -18.18 20.24
N LYS A 532 16.77 -16.86 20.24
CA LYS A 532 16.49 -16.02 21.40
C LYS A 532 15.12 -15.39 21.38
N ASN A 533 14.61 -14.99 20.21
CA ASN A 533 13.28 -14.38 20.08
C ASN A 533 12.43 -15.14 19.06
N ILE A 534 11.17 -15.37 19.39
CA ILE A 534 10.18 -15.99 18.51
C ILE A 534 9.03 -15.01 18.35
N TYR A 535 8.87 -14.47 17.15
CA TYR A 535 7.78 -13.59 16.76
C TYR A 535 6.70 -14.38 16.03
N TYR A 536 5.45 -14.26 16.46
CA TYR A 536 4.33 -15.01 15.86
C TYR A 536 3.03 -14.21 15.76
N ILE A 537 2.22 -14.51 14.74
CA ILE A 537 0.92 -13.85 14.54
C ILE A 537 -0.19 -14.57 15.32
N ASN A 538 -0.42 -15.84 14.97
CA ASN A 538 -1.51 -16.61 15.55
C ASN A 538 -1.01 -17.51 16.69
N PRO A 539 -1.58 -17.42 17.91
CA PRO A 539 -1.30 -18.37 18.96
C PRO A 539 -1.84 -19.76 18.56
N TYR A 540 -1.00 -20.78 18.68
CA TYR A 540 -1.34 -22.17 18.42
C TYR A 540 -1.76 -22.84 19.74
N PRO A 541 -2.84 -23.63 19.76
CA PRO A 541 -3.24 -24.38 20.94
C PRO A 541 -2.18 -25.43 21.26
N GLY A 542 -1.54 -25.33 22.43
CA GLY A 542 -0.50 -26.25 22.84
C GLY A 542 0.17 -25.86 24.16
N ILE A 543 1.11 -26.70 24.60
CA ILE A 543 1.90 -26.48 25.82
C ILE A 543 3.35 -26.13 25.50
N SER A 544 3.67 -25.82 24.24
CA SER A 544 5.03 -25.57 23.79
C SER A 544 5.74 -24.49 24.61
N TYR A 545 5.04 -23.40 24.95
CA TYR A 545 5.60 -22.37 25.83
C TYR A 545 5.85 -22.89 27.25
N THR A 546 4.80 -23.34 27.94
CA THR A 546 4.83 -23.70 29.36
C THR A 546 5.69 -24.93 29.66
N HIS A 547 5.80 -25.85 28.70
CA HIS A 547 6.56 -27.10 28.85
C HIS A 547 8.01 -27.01 28.35
N ILE A 548 8.26 -26.30 27.25
CA ILE A 548 9.57 -26.33 26.55
C ILE A 548 10.27 -24.97 26.65
N LEU A 549 9.64 -23.91 26.15
CA LEU A 549 10.33 -22.63 25.95
C LEU A 549 10.58 -21.87 27.27
N SER A 550 9.69 -22.03 28.26
CA SER A 550 9.83 -21.40 29.57
C SER A 550 10.58 -22.26 30.60
N PHE A 551 11.00 -23.48 30.26
CA PHE A 551 11.61 -24.40 31.21
C PHE A 551 13.08 -24.03 31.49
N GLY A 552 13.43 -23.84 32.76
CA GLY A 552 14.77 -23.44 33.21
C GLY A 552 14.93 -21.94 33.44
N LYS A 553 16.11 -21.51 33.94
CA LYS A 553 16.38 -20.11 34.35
C LYS A 553 17.23 -19.29 33.38
N LYS A 554 17.87 -19.91 32.38
CA LYS A 554 18.85 -19.25 31.50
C LYS A 554 18.56 -19.58 30.04
N ASN A 555 18.81 -18.62 29.15
CA ASN A 555 18.74 -18.76 27.69
C ASN A 555 17.38 -19.12 27.08
N ASN A 556 16.30 -19.07 27.85
CA ASN A 556 14.95 -19.31 27.34
C ASN A 556 14.60 -18.34 26.18
N PRO A 557 14.01 -18.84 25.08
CA PRO A 557 13.48 -18.00 24.02
C PRO A 557 12.34 -17.11 24.51
N CYS A 558 12.34 -15.85 24.10
CA CYS A 558 11.28 -14.90 24.35
C CYS A 558 10.20 -15.02 23.28
N MET A 559 8.98 -15.33 23.70
CA MET A 559 7.80 -15.35 22.83
C MET A 559 7.25 -13.93 22.70
N ASN A 560 7.11 -13.44 21.47
CA ASN A 560 6.63 -12.10 21.18
C ASN A 560 5.44 -12.20 20.22
N LEU A 561 4.27 -11.72 20.64
CA LEU A 561 3.15 -11.55 19.72
C LEU A 561 3.51 -10.46 18.71
N PHE A 562 3.28 -10.74 17.44
CA PHE A 562 3.57 -9.81 16.36
C PHE A 562 2.63 -8.60 16.42
N PHE A 563 3.20 -7.41 16.34
CA PHE A 563 2.52 -6.16 16.04
C PHE A 563 3.27 -5.47 14.90
N GLY A 564 2.54 -4.91 13.94
CA GLY A 564 3.11 -4.59 12.64
C GLY A 564 2.08 -4.61 11.52
N ALA A 565 2.40 -3.98 10.39
CA ALA A 565 1.68 -4.20 9.13
C ALA A 565 2.24 -5.40 8.36
N ILE A 566 1.36 -6.18 7.72
CA ILE A 566 1.70 -7.34 6.86
C ILE A 566 0.73 -7.45 5.68
N GLY A 567 1.01 -8.39 4.77
CA GLY A 567 0.20 -8.66 3.58
C GLY A 567 0.21 -7.48 2.62
N GLN A 568 -0.95 -7.23 2.00
CA GLN A 568 -1.13 -6.10 1.07
C GLN A 568 -1.03 -4.75 1.79
N THR A 569 -1.51 -4.67 3.04
CA THR A 569 -1.50 -3.44 3.83
C THR A 569 -0.08 -2.95 4.10
N TYR A 570 0.91 -3.85 4.27
CA TYR A 570 2.31 -3.45 4.36
C TYR A 570 2.76 -2.62 3.15
N LEU A 571 2.41 -3.05 1.93
CA LEU A 571 2.77 -2.31 0.72
C LEU A 571 2.03 -0.97 0.66
N GLU A 572 0.73 -0.98 0.93
CA GLU A 572 -0.09 0.24 0.89
C GLU A 572 0.34 1.33 1.86
N LEU A 573 0.93 0.96 3.01
CA LEU A 573 1.37 1.91 4.04
C LEU A 573 2.79 2.42 3.83
N TYR A 574 3.66 1.63 3.19
CA TYR A 574 5.10 1.95 3.09
C TYR A 574 5.56 2.33 1.69
N GLU A 575 4.73 2.17 0.66
CA GLU A 575 5.00 2.64 -0.71
C GLU A 575 4.63 4.14 -0.85
N PRO A 576 5.61 5.03 -1.03
CA PRO A 576 5.34 6.46 -1.18
C PRO A 576 4.66 6.75 -2.53
N ARG A 577 3.72 7.70 -2.54
CA ARG A 577 3.01 8.10 -3.78
C ARG A 577 3.87 8.97 -4.70
N ILE A 578 4.69 9.82 -4.10
CA ILE A 578 5.68 10.66 -4.74
C ILE A 578 6.99 10.38 -4.01
N ALA A 579 8.12 10.35 -4.71
CA ALA A 579 9.40 10.23 -4.04
C ALA A 579 9.55 11.38 -3.03
N VAL A 580 9.91 11.09 -1.78
CA VAL A 580 9.93 12.08 -0.68
C VAL A 580 10.78 13.31 -1.04
N LYS A 581 11.88 13.11 -1.77
CA LYS A 581 12.71 14.22 -2.25
C LYS A 581 11.91 15.17 -3.16
N ASP A 582 11.22 14.62 -4.15
CA ASP A 582 10.47 15.39 -5.14
C ASP A 582 9.25 16.05 -4.48
N GLU A 583 8.58 15.37 -3.56
CA GLU A 583 7.48 15.94 -2.77
C GLU A 583 7.94 17.18 -1.98
N LEU A 584 9.08 17.09 -1.29
CA LEU A 584 9.64 18.20 -0.53
C LEU A 584 10.05 19.36 -1.45
N GLU A 585 10.77 19.10 -2.54
CA GLU A 585 11.16 20.14 -3.51
C GLU A 585 9.93 20.84 -4.12
N LEU A 586 8.83 20.11 -4.39
CA LEU A 586 7.58 20.69 -4.88
C LEU A 586 6.80 21.49 -3.82
N LEU A 587 6.89 21.11 -2.54
CA LEU A 587 6.24 21.82 -1.44
C LEU A 587 6.97 23.10 -1.06
N THR A 588 8.30 23.08 -1.11
CA THR A 588 9.15 24.22 -0.76
C THR A 588 9.48 25.10 -1.97
N GLU A 589 9.31 24.59 -3.19
CA GLU A 589 9.77 25.20 -4.45
C GLU A 589 11.29 25.40 -4.50
N GLU A 590 12.01 24.65 -3.65
CA GLU A 590 13.45 24.79 -3.43
C GLU A 590 14.17 23.47 -3.67
N SER A 591 15.27 23.50 -4.44
CA SER A 591 16.14 22.32 -4.57
C SER A 591 17.31 22.42 -3.60
N ILE A 592 17.41 21.41 -2.72
CA ILE A 592 18.52 21.29 -1.76
C ILE A 592 19.87 21.34 -2.48
N LYS A 593 19.96 20.75 -3.68
CA LYS A 593 21.18 20.75 -4.47
C LYS A 593 21.58 22.16 -4.89
N LYS A 594 20.65 22.96 -5.40
CA LYS A 594 20.90 24.35 -5.81
C LYS A 594 21.30 25.23 -4.62
N ILE A 595 20.57 25.12 -3.51
CA ILE A 595 20.91 25.82 -2.26
C ILE A 595 22.33 25.46 -1.80
N ALA A 596 22.67 24.16 -1.79
CA ALA A 596 23.99 23.71 -1.37
C ALA A 596 25.12 24.15 -2.32
N GLN A 597 24.82 24.36 -3.60
CA GLN A 597 25.76 24.87 -4.60
C GLN A 597 25.95 26.40 -4.54
N GLY A 598 25.12 27.12 -3.79
CA GLY A 598 25.13 28.59 -3.78
C GLY A 598 24.69 29.19 -5.12
N GLU A 599 24.01 28.42 -5.96
CA GLU A 599 23.41 28.90 -7.20
C GLU A 599 22.18 29.75 -6.84
N GLU A 600 22.40 31.05 -6.61
CA GLU A 600 21.31 32.03 -6.74
C GLU A 600 20.80 31.98 -8.20
N GLN A 601 19.50 32.24 -8.42
CA GLN A 601 18.89 32.16 -9.76
C GLN A 601 19.62 33.11 -10.74
N GLU A 602 20.57 32.59 -11.52
CA GLU A 602 21.19 33.34 -12.63
C GLU A 602 20.14 33.60 -13.72
N GLN A 603 19.85 34.88 -13.99
CA GLN A 603 18.97 35.30 -15.07
C GLN A 603 19.56 34.86 -16.42
N THR A 604 18.88 33.94 -17.10
CA THR A 604 19.16 33.63 -18.50
C THR A 604 18.24 34.48 -19.36
N VAL A 605 18.76 35.06 -20.45
CA VAL A 605 17.97 35.88 -21.37
C VAL A 605 16.78 35.08 -21.92
N GLU A 606 15.58 35.44 -21.49
CA GLU A 606 14.31 34.84 -21.91
C GLU A 606 13.75 35.52 -23.16
N TYR A 607 12.63 34.99 -23.67
CA TYR A 607 11.93 35.58 -24.80
C TYR A 607 11.34 36.94 -24.42
N GLY A 608 11.73 37.99 -25.15
CA GLY A 608 11.25 39.35 -24.90
C GLY A 608 12.23 40.25 -24.16
N ASP A 609 13.37 39.73 -23.70
CA ASP A 609 14.42 40.53 -23.03
C ASP A 609 15.25 41.37 -24.01
N ILE A 610 15.34 40.93 -25.27
CA ILE A 610 16.15 41.57 -26.33
C ILE A 610 15.39 41.52 -27.67
N GLU A 611 15.30 42.65 -28.36
CA GLU A 611 14.88 42.73 -29.77
C GLU A 611 16.10 42.99 -30.65
N TYR A 612 16.39 42.11 -31.61
CA TYR A 612 17.53 42.28 -32.51
C TYR A 612 17.14 43.21 -33.67
N GLU A 613 17.83 44.35 -33.80
CA GLU A 613 17.71 45.24 -34.95
C GLU A 613 18.33 44.59 -36.19
N SER A 614 19.52 44.01 -36.04
CA SER A 614 20.19 43.25 -37.09
C SER A 614 21.03 42.09 -36.54
N VAL A 615 21.03 40.97 -37.26
CA VAL A 615 21.95 39.85 -37.05
C VAL A 615 22.55 39.46 -38.40
N CYS A 616 23.85 39.65 -38.56
CA CYS A 616 24.57 39.28 -39.78
C CYS A 616 25.60 38.21 -39.43
N ILE A 617 25.53 37.06 -40.12
CA ILE A 617 26.47 35.95 -39.95
C ILE A 617 27.17 35.71 -41.28
N ASP A 618 28.49 35.93 -41.31
CA ASP A 618 29.34 35.71 -42.47
C ASP A 618 30.31 34.57 -42.20
N PHE A 619 30.08 33.45 -42.87
CA PHE A 619 30.85 32.23 -42.76
C PHE A 619 31.88 32.16 -43.89
N GLN A 620 33.13 32.49 -43.57
CA GLN A 620 34.21 32.66 -44.55
C GLN A 620 35.16 31.47 -44.54
N PHE A 621 35.37 30.85 -45.70
CA PHE A 621 36.52 29.99 -45.95
C PHE A 621 37.71 30.90 -46.32
N ALA A 622 38.77 30.85 -45.52
CA ALA A 622 39.89 31.77 -45.65
C ALA A 622 40.70 31.51 -46.92
N ASN A 623 41.31 30.32 -47.04
CA ASN A 623 42.14 29.94 -48.18
C ASN A 623 41.72 28.59 -48.79
N ASN A 624 41.20 27.69 -47.97
CA ASN A 624 40.81 26.33 -48.32
C ASN A 624 39.68 25.85 -47.37
N ARG A 625 39.24 24.59 -47.50
CA ARG A 625 38.21 24.01 -46.65
C ARG A 625 38.58 23.94 -45.15
N SER A 626 39.87 23.95 -44.82
CA SER A 626 40.37 23.64 -43.48
C SER A 626 40.29 24.81 -42.50
N GLU A 627 40.45 26.05 -42.95
CA GLU A 627 40.46 27.24 -42.08
C GLU A 627 39.25 28.13 -42.34
N ILE A 628 38.46 28.34 -41.29
CA ILE A 628 37.16 29.01 -41.39
C ILE A 628 37.02 30.04 -40.28
N GLU A 629 36.58 31.23 -40.68
CA GLU A 629 36.24 32.32 -39.78
C GLU A 629 34.76 32.65 -39.93
N CYS A 630 34.00 32.52 -38.83
CA CYS A 630 32.59 32.88 -38.79
C CYS A 630 32.44 34.20 -38.03
N TYR A 631 32.13 35.26 -38.77
CA TYR A 631 31.87 36.58 -38.21
C TYR A 631 30.40 36.72 -37.88
N ARG A 632 30.09 37.17 -36.66
CA ARG A 632 28.72 37.47 -36.24
C ARG A 632 28.65 38.91 -35.76
N SER A 633 27.92 39.73 -36.49
CA SER A 633 27.65 41.13 -36.15
C SER A 633 26.21 41.25 -35.66
N VAL A 634 26.01 41.95 -34.55
CA VAL A 634 24.71 42.07 -33.90
C VAL A 634 24.49 43.51 -33.47
N GLU A 635 23.33 44.06 -33.82
CA GLU A 635 22.76 45.26 -33.22
C GLU A 635 21.42 44.90 -32.59
N ALA A 636 21.24 45.24 -31.32
CA ALA A 636 20.05 44.89 -30.56
C ALA A 636 19.60 46.03 -29.64
N LYS A 637 18.31 46.04 -29.34
CA LYS A 637 17.69 46.89 -28.34
C LYS A 637 17.36 46.03 -27.11
N ILE A 638 17.80 46.48 -25.94
CA ILE A 638 17.51 45.80 -24.67
C ILE A 638 16.11 46.18 -24.19
N LEU A 639 15.32 45.17 -23.83
CA LEU A 639 13.95 45.33 -23.33
C LEU A 639 13.82 44.96 -21.84
N ALA A 640 14.73 44.13 -21.31
CA ALA A 640 14.85 43.83 -19.89
C ALA A 640 15.24 45.07 -19.05
N GLU A 641 14.83 45.10 -17.77
CA GLU A 641 15.16 46.20 -16.85
C GLU A 641 16.67 46.39 -16.69
N GLU A 642 17.38 45.27 -16.53
CA GLU A 642 18.83 45.19 -16.45
C GLU A 642 19.29 43.89 -17.10
N LEU A 643 20.38 43.96 -17.86
CA LEU A 643 20.99 42.83 -18.54
C LEU A 643 22.49 42.94 -18.35
N CYS A 644 23.10 41.96 -17.67
CA CYS A 644 24.54 41.93 -17.44
C CYS A 644 25.25 40.98 -18.43
N ASP A 645 24.60 39.85 -18.73
CA ASP A 645 25.21 38.73 -19.44
C ASP A 645 24.35 38.24 -20.61
N VAL A 646 24.94 38.13 -21.82
CA VAL A 646 24.30 37.48 -22.97
C VAL A 646 25.06 36.21 -23.34
N LYS A 647 24.53 35.06 -22.92
CA LYS A 647 25.10 33.75 -23.25
C LYS A 647 24.78 33.33 -24.67
N LYS A 648 25.80 32.90 -25.42
CA LYS A 648 25.68 32.36 -26.78
C LYS A 648 26.20 30.94 -26.84
N SER A 649 25.56 30.13 -27.68
CA SER A 649 25.92 28.73 -27.91
C SER A 649 26.14 28.51 -29.41
N ILE A 650 27.23 27.81 -29.73
CA ILE A 650 27.65 27.44 -31.08
C ILE A 650 27.76 25.92 -31.16
N VAL A 651 27.23 25.35 -32.24
CA VAL A 651 27.43 23.94 -32.60
C VAL A 651 28.32 23.91 -33.83
N TRP A 652 29.45 23.22 -33.72
CA TRP A 652 30.40 23.01 -34.81
C TRP A 652 30.53 21.51 -35.12
N THR A 653 30.44 21.15 -36.40
CA THR A 653 30.48 19.74 -36.86
C THR A 653 31.82 19.36 -37.49
N GLY A 654 32.77 20.30 -37.59
CA GLY A 654 34.10 20.05 -38.14
C GLY A 654 35.09 19.49 -37.10
N SER A 655 36.37 19.76 -37.33
CA SER A 655 37.48 19.09 -36.64
C SER A 655 37.88 19.71 -35.30
N SER A 656 38.01 21.04 -35.24
CA SER A 656 38.33 21.77 -34.00
C SER A 656 37.67 23.15 -33.94
N TYR A 657 37.58 23.67 -32.72
CA TYR A 657 37.15 25.03 -32.40
C TYR A 657 38.32 25.71 -31.69
N ASP A 658 38.80 26.81 -32.25
CA ASP A 658 40.02 27.48 -31.79
C ASP A 658 39.71 28.69 -30.88
N GLY A 659 38.43 29.07 -30.76
CA GLY A 659 37.99 30.15 -29.88
C GLY A 659 36.99 31.10 -30.55
N THR A 660 36.36 31.94 -29.72
CA THR A 660 35.58 33.11 -30.18
C THR A 660 36.17 34.36 -29.56
N GLU A 661 36.52 35.32 -30.40
CA GLU A 661 37.14 36.59 -30.02
C GLU A 661 36.22 37.77 -30.38
N LEU A 662 36.27 38.85 -29.61
CA LEU A 662 35.59 40.10 -29.92
C LEU A 662 36.40 40.84 -31.00
N VAL A 663 35.72 41.49 -31.95
CA VAL A 663 36.33 42.45 -32.89
C VAL A 663 36.14 43.85 -32.30
N PRO A 664 37.15 44.42 -31.60
CA PRO A 664 36.94 45.61 -30.77
C PRO A 664 36.57 46.85 -31.59
N GLU A 665 37.11 46.98 -32.80
CA GLU A 665 36.86 48.13 -33.69
C GLU A 665 35.42 48.23 -34.19
N GLU A 666 34.64 47.13 -34.11
CA GLU A 666 33.26 47.04 -34.58
C GLU A 666 32.26 46.70 -33.45
N SER A 667 32.70 46.84 -32.19
CA SER A 667 31.91 46.56 -30.98
C SER A 667 31.86 47.79 -30.05
N ASP A 668 30.86 47.88 -29.18
CA ASP A 668 30.87 48.89 -28.12
C ASP A 668 32.10 48.71 -27.21
N GLU A 669 32.71 49.81 -26.76
CA GLU A 669 34.00 49.82 -26.04
C GLU A 669 34.01 49.04 -24.72
N ASP A 670 32.84 48.85 -24.10
CA ASP A 670 32.68 48.24 -22.78
C ASP A 670 32.33 46.74 -22.83
N ILE A 671 32.19 46.17 -24.02
CA ILE A 671 31.84 44.76 -24.21
C ILE A 671 33.07 43.88 -23.96
N ARG A 672 32.87 42.79 -23.20
CA ARG A 672 33.88 41.74 -23.03
C ARG A 672 33.29 40.37 -23.33
N ILE A 673 34.14 39.44 -23.73
CA ILE A 673 33.75 38.04 -23.97
C ILE A 673 34.50 37.15 -23.01
N GLU A 674 33.75 36.25 -22.36
CA GLU A 674 34.29 35.18 -21.55
C GLU A 674 33.86 33.83 -22.14
N GLN A 675 34.83 33.02 -22.55
CA GLN A 675 34.55 31.66 -22.99
C GLN A 675 34.14 30.81 -21.78
N THR A 676 32.99 30.14 -21.88
CA THR A 676 32.35 29.48 -20.74
C THR A 676 32.48 27.95 -20.82
N THR A 677 32.60 27.37 -22.02
CA THR A 677 32.84 25.93 -22.20
C THR A 677 33.81 25.63 -23.34
N ASP A 678 34.71 24.65 -23.11
CA ASP A 678 35.68 24.15 -24.10
C ASP A 678 35.20 22.88 -24.85
N PHE A 679 33.96 22.46 -24.61
CA PHE A 679 33.34 21.28 -25.21
C PHE A 679 31.99 21.62 -25.86
N LEU A 680 31.58 20.80 -26.83
CA LEU A 680 30.35 20.99 -27.60
C LEU A 680 29.09 20.84 -26.70
N PRO A 681 28.09 21.74 -26.80
CA PRO A 681 28.10 22.97 -27.59
C PRO A 681 29.02 24.03 -26.96
N TYR A 682 29.83 24.68 -27.79
CA TYR A 682 30.74 25.73 -27.34
C TYR A 682 29.92 26.94 -26.90
N THR A 683 30.24 27.50 -25.74
CA THR A 683 29.53 28.66 -25.20
C THR A 683 30.48 29.78 -24.84
N TYR A 684 30.03 31.00 -25.13
CA TYR A 684 30.69 32.23 -24.71
C TYR A 684 29.64 33.19 -24.16
N THR A 685 30.05 33.98 -23.20
CA THR A 685 29.20 34.97 -22.54
C THR A 685 29.71 36.35 -22.92
N ILE A 686 28.79 37.19 -23.41
CA ILE A 686 29.05 38.60 -23.69
C ILE A 686 28.67 39.35 -22.42
N LYS A 687 29.67 39.90 -21.74
CA LYS A 687 29.49 40.79 -20.59
C LYS A 687 29.19 42.18 -21.13
N ALA A 688 27.96 42.66 -20.88
CA ALA A 688 27.50 43.96 -21.36
C ALA A 688 26.45 44.50 -20.38
N ASP A 689 26.88 45.36 -19.45
CA ASP A 689 25.96 46.01 -18.52
C ASP A 689 25.08 47.01 -19.29
N ARG A 690 23.83 46.61 -19.55
CA ARG A 690 22.86 47.40 -20.30
C ARG A 690 21.54 47.47 -19.55
N LYS A 691 20.94 48.66 -19.55
CA LYS A 691 19.59 48.92 -19.02
C LYS A 691 18.58 48.95 -20.15
N GLN A 692 17.31 48.87 -19.79
CA GLN A 692 16.19 48.99 -20.73
C GLN A 692 16.36 50.17 -21.71
N ASP A 693 15.99 49.93 -22.98
CA ASP A 693 16.09 50.85 -24.11
C ASP A 693 17.50 51.21 -24.61
N ASN A 694 18.57 50.75 -23.95
CA ASN A 694 19.92 50.89 -24.48
C ASN A 694 20.14 50.00 -25.71
N LYS A 695 21.00 50.48 -26.61
CA LYS A 695 21.48 49.68 -27.74
C LYS A 695 22.69 48.84 -27.32
N LEU A 696 22.79 47.67 -27.92
CA LEU A 696 23.91 46.75 -27.79
C LEU A 696 24.44 46.46 -29.20
N LYS A 697 25.71 46.81 -29.45
CA LYS A 697 26.38 46.50 -30.71
C LYS A 697 27.67 45.74 -30.49
N TYR A 698 27.80 44.57 -31.10
CA TYR A 698 29.04 43.80 -31.07
C TYR A 698 29.27 43.01 -32.35
N LYS A 699 30.55 42.74 -32.61
CA LYS A 699 31.00 41.80 -33.62
C LYS A 699 31.97 40.81 -33.02
N VAL A 700 31.74 39.53 -33.26
CA VAL A 700 32.62 38.44 -32.83
C VAL A 700 33.12 37.65 -34.02
N VAL A 701 34.32 37.10 -33.91
CA VAL A 701 34.88 36.14 -34.86
C VAL A 701 35.06 34.81 -34.15
N THR A 702 34.42 33.78 -34.68
CA THR A 702 34.63 32.40 -34.23
C THR A 702 35.55 31.70 -35.22
N LYS A 703 36.70 31.24 -34.74
CA LYS A 703 37.71 30.52 -35.55
C LYS A 703 37.50 29.02 -35.39
N VAL A 704 37.24 28.33 -36.49
CA VAL A 704 37.01 26.87 -36.51
C VAL A 704 37.77 26.21 -37.66
N LYS A 705 38.04 24.91 -37.50
CA LYS A 705 38.80 24.14 -38.50
C LYS A 705 38.08 22.86 -38.94
N ASP A 706 38.22 22.52 -40.23
CA ASP A 706 37.73 21.27 -40.83
C ASP A 706 38.85 20.45 -41.51
N GLU A 707 39.99 20.31 -40.83
CA GLU A 707 41.15 19.55 -41.31
C GLU A 707 40.84 18.06 -41.63
N LYS A 708 39.97 17.43 -40.83
CA LYS A 708 39.52 16.04 -41.03
C LYS A 708 38.40 15.90 -42.07
N GLN A 709 37.92 17.01 -42.64
CA GLN A 709 36.86 17.03 -43.65
C GLN A 709 35.54 16.35 -43.20
N VAL A 710 35.17 16.49 -41.93
CA VAL A 710 33.98 15.87 -41.33
C VAL A 710 32.80 16.82 -41.18
N MET A 711 33.00 18.12 -41.42
CA MET A 711 31.95 19.13 -41.30
C MET A 711 30.77 18.81 -42.23
N SER A 712 29.57 18.91 -41.66
CA SER A 712 28.32 18.92 -42.41
C SER A 712 28.14 20.28 -43.10
N PRO A 713 27.89 20.32 -44.42
CA PRO A 713 27.95 21.55 -45.22
C PRO A 713 26.67 22.40 -45.09
N TYR A 714 26.45 22.97 -43.90
CA TYR A 714 25.39 23.93 -43.66
C TYR A 714 25.77 25.00 -42.62
N LEU A 715 25.17 26.17 -42.75
CA LEU A 715 25.18 27.27 -41.80
C LEU A 715 23.74 27.54 -41.39
N ALA A 716 23.41 27.44 -40.10
CA ALA A 716 22.05 27.64 -39.61
C ALA A 716 21.98 28.65 -38.45
N HIS A 717 20.93 29.45 -38.44
CA HIS A 717 20.60 30.38 -37.35
C HIS A 717 19.20 30.13 -36.80
N LYS A 718 19.13 29.95 -35.47
CA LYS A 718 17.90 29.74 -34.71
C LYS A 718 17.37 31.07 -34.19
N VAL A 719 16.21 31.51 -34.67
CA VAL A 719 15.60 32.79 -34.28
C VAL A 719 14.74 32.58 -33.03
N ARG A 720 15.29 32.86 -31.85
CA ARG A 720 14.60 32.70 -30.55
C ARG A 720 13.91 33.95 -30.05
N ASN A 721 14.33 35.12 -30.52
CA ASN A 721 13.81 36.42 -30.13
C ASN A 721 13.41 37.18 -31.38
N LYS A 722 12.62 38.25 -31.22
CA LYS A 722 12.20 39.10 -32.33
C LYS A 722 13.43 39.72 -32.99
N THR A 723 13.57 39.47 -34.29
CA THR A 723 14.69 39.98 -35.11
C THR A 723 14.09 40.73 -36.30
N ARG A 724 14.54 41.95 -36.55
CA ARG A 724 14.05 42.78 -37.67
C ARG A 724 14.74 42.46 -38.98
N TYR A 725 16.02 42.13 -38.93
CA TYR A 725 16.82 41.81 -40.12
C TYR A 725 17.80 40.69 -39.80
N LEU A 726 17.80 39.64 -40.63
CA LEU A 726 18.74 38.53 -40.56
C LEU A 726 19.44 38.37 -41.92
N GLU A 727 20.76 38.30 -41.88
CA GLU A 727 21.60 38.03 -43.04
C GLU A 727 22.48 36.82 -42.76
N LEU A 728 22.39 35.83 -43.64
CA LEU A 728 23.30 34.68 -43.65
C LEU A 728 24.12 34.76 -44.93
N LYS A 729 25.42 34.61 -44.78
CA LYS A 729 26.38 34.68 -45.87
C LYS A 729 27.40 33.57 -45.74
N ILE A 730 27.72 32.95 -46.86
CA ILE A 730 28.84 32.02 -47.02
C ILE A 730 29.77 32.59 -48.09
N SER A 731 31.07 32.62 -47.81
CA SER A 731 32.05 33.16 -48.75
C SER A 731 33.36 32.37 -48.78
N SER A 732 34.06 32.44 -49.92
CA SER A 732 35.39 31.84 -50.14
C SER A 732 36.30 32.87 -50.79
N LYS A 733 37.47 33.15 -50.18
CA LYS A 733 38.49 34.02 -50.81
C LYS A 733 39.40 33.19 -51.71
N HIS A 734 39.78 33.74 -52.86
CA HIS A 734 40.83 33.22 -53.75
C HIS A 734 40.56 31.90 -54.50
N THR A 735 39.45 31.18 -54.24
CA THR A 735 39.10 29.94 -54.96
C THR A 735 37.59 29.81 -55.25
N ASN A 736 37.25 29.59 -56.53
CA ASN A 736 35.87 29.35 -57.02
C ASN A 736 35.34 27.92 -56.71
N ASP A 737 36.18 27.06 -56.15
CA ASP A 737 35.96 25.60 -56.18
C ASP A 737 35.71 24.94 -54.82
N ILE A 738 35.37 25.70 -53.77
CA ILE A 738 35.08 25.10 -52.45
C ILE A 738 33.67 24.52 -52.41
N PHE A 739 32.65 25.31 -52.76
CA PHE A 739 31.25 24.92 -52.63
C PHE A 739 30.44 25.14 -53.93
N GLU A 740 29.43 24.30 -54.13
CA GLU A 740 28.46 24.32 -55.22
C GLU A 740 27.06 23.98 -54.70
N ASN A 741 26.03 24.13 -55.54
CA ASN A 741 24.64 23.78 -55.21
C ASN A 741 24.19 24.41 -53.88
N VAL A 742 24.38 25.73 -53.74
CA VAL A 742 24.03 26.46 -52.52
C VAL A 742 22.52 26.66 -52.47
N THR A 743 21.87 26.18 -51.41
CA THR A 743 20.43 26.34 -51.20
C THR A 743 20.14 27.03 -49.88
N TYR A 744 19.19 27.96 -49.92
CA TYR A 744 18.56 28.55 -48.75
C TYR A 744 17.37 27.69 -48.32
N ASN A 745 17.33 27.29 -47.06
CA ASN A 745 16.27 26.48 -46.47
C ASN A 745 15.66 27.17 -45.25
N VAL A 746 14.32 27.12 -45.13
CA VAL A 746 13.58 27.60 -43.96
C VAL A 746 12.88 26.45 -43.27
N TYR A 747 13.05 26.35 -41.95
CA TYR A 747 12.44 25.34 -41.11
C TYR A 747 11.48 25.99 -40.09
N ALA A 748 10.26 25.46 -39.98
CA ALA A 748 9.23 25.95 -39.05
C ALA A 748 9.41 25.44 -37.60
N ASP A 749 10.62 25.06 -37.23
CA ASP A 749 11.01 24.66 -35.88
C ASP A 749 12.50 24.92 -35.62
N LEU A 750 12.90 24.88 -34.35
CA LEU A 750 14.27 25.13 -33.89
C LEU A 750 15.20 23.91 -34.06
N GLU A 751 14.69 22.75 -34.47
CA GLU A 751 15.41 21.48 -34.59
C GLU A 751 15.68 21.08 -36.05
N MET A 752 15.28 21.90 -37.02
CA MET A 752 15.38 21.66 -38.47
C MET A 752 14.65 20.39 -38.93
N LYS A 753 13.50 20.05 -38.31
CA LYS A 753 12.70 18.86 -38.66
C LYS A 753 11.66 19.13 -39.76
N THR A 754 11.16 20.36 -39.85
CA THR A 754 10.01 20.74 -40.68
C THR A 754 10.43 21.76 -41.73
N LEU A 755 10.95 21.29 -42.87
CA LEU A 755 11.33 22.15 -44.00
C LEU A 755 10.08 22.71 -44.70
N ILE A 756 10.00 24.02 -44.85
CA ILE A 756 8.85 24.71 -45.48
C ILE A 756 9.20 25.49 -46.74
N GLU A 757 10.47 25.88 -46.91
CA GLU A 757 10.95 26.59 -48.09
C GLU A 757 12.37 26.12 -48.42
N SER A 758 12.66 25.94 -49.71
CA SER A 758 13.99 25.62 -50.22
C SER A 758 14.18 26.33 -51.57
N LYS A 759 15.24 27.13 -51.70
CA LYS A 759 15.52 27.96 -52.88
C LYS A 759 17.01 27.93 -53.20
N GLU A 760 17.37 27.78 -54.47
CA GLU A 760 18.77 27.90 -54.90
C GLU A 760 19.26 29.36 -54.80
N LEU A 761 20.49 29.54 -54.32
CA LEU A 761 21.18 30.83 -54.25
C LEU A 761 22.24 30.91 -55.35
N GLU A 762 22.26 32.06 -56.04
CA GLU A 762 23.33 32.37 -56.99
C GLU A 762 24.63 32.70 -56.26
N ILE A 763 25.73 32.09 -56.71
CA ILE A 763 27.08 32.43 -56.25
C ILE A 763 27.56 33.61 -57.09
N LYS A 764 27.83 34.74 -56.43
CA LYS A 764 28.35 35.96 -57.06
C LYS A 764 29.87 36.02 -56.86
N ASP A 765 30.58 36.46 -57.90
CA ASP A 765 32.00 36.81 -57.80
C ASP A 765 32.12 38.33 -57.55
N VAL A 766 32.71 38.69 -56.41
CA VAL A 766 32.95 40.08 -56.00
C VAL A 766 34.42 40.22 -55.63
N ASN A 767 35.23 40.76 -56.54
CA ASN A 767 36.66 41.00 -56.34
C ASN A 767 37.45 39.74 -55.86
N ASP A 768 37.35 38.61 -56.57
CA ASP A 768 37.98 37.33 -56.22
C ASP A 768 37.45 36.68 -54.91
N VAL A 769 36.24 37.10 -54.49
CA VAL A 769 35.50 36.49 -53.37
C VAL A 769 34.18 35.94 -53.90
N TYR A 770 34.01 34.63 -53.81
CA TYR A 770 32.78 33.93 -54.19
C TYR A 770 31.82 33.93 -53.02
N VAL A 771 30.65 34.53 -53.19
CA VAL A 771 29.68 34.78 -52.12
C VAL A 771 28.31 34.27 -52.51
N ALA A 772 27.66 33.56 -51.59
CA ALA A 772 26.22 33.38 -51.60
C ALA A 772 25.64 33.96 -50.30
N GLU A 773 24.62 34.80 -50.43
CA GLU A 773 23.98 35.48 -49.30
C GLU A 773 22.46 35.42 -49.41
N VAL A 774 21.79 35.44 -48.26
CA VAL A 774 20.35 35.61 -48.15
C VAL A 774 20.05 36.66 -47.09
N LYS A 775 19.14 37.57 -47.44
CA LYS A 775 18.68 38.68 -46.61
C LYS A 775 17.21 38.47 -46.29
N ILE A 776 16.88 38.48 -45.01
CA ILE A 776 15.56 38.09 -44.50
C ILE A 776 15.05 39.25 -43.65
N ASP A 777 14.02 39.91 -44.16
CA ASP A 777 13.30 40.95 -43.42
C ASP A 777 12.31 40.28 -42.47
N SER A 778 12.37 40.63 -41.18
CA SER A 778 11.48 40.16 -40.11
C SER A 778 11.31 38.63 -40.06
N PRO A 779 12.40 37.85 -39.83
CA PRO A 779 12.31 36.40 -39.67
C PRO A 779 11.36 35.99 -38.54
N ASN A 780 10.66 34.86 -38.74
CA ASN A 780 9.73 34.30 -37.76
C ASN A 780 10.48 33.80 -36.51
N VAL A 781 9.94 34.09 -35.34
CA VAL A 781 10.41 33.51 -34.08
C VAL A 781 10.09 32.01 -34.06
N ASN A 782 10.98 31.21 -33.48
CA ASN A 782 10.96 29.75 -33.43
C ASN A 782 11.24 29.05 -34.76
N TYR A 783 11.73 29.78 -35.77
CA TYR A 783 12.14 29.23 -37.06
C TYR A 783 13.67 29.11 -37.13
N THR A 784 14.13 28.18 -37.95
CA THR A 784 15.55 28.05 -38.29
C THR A 784 15.76 28.39 -39.76
N TYR A 785 16.72 29.27 -40.03
CA TYR A 785 17.11 29.68 -41.36
C TYR A 785 18.50 29.12 -41.65
N ALA A 786 18.67 28.46 -42.80
CA ALA A 786 19.92 27.78 -43.12
C ALA A 786 20.37 27.98 -44.57
N ILE A 787 21.68 28.11 -44.77
CA ILE A 787 22.33 27.95 -46.08
C ILE A 787 22.98 26.56 -46.09
N ASN A 788 22.65 25.75 -47.08
CA ASN A 788 23.25 24.43 -47.30
C ASN A 788 24.07 24.48 -48.58
N TRP A 789 25.13 23.69 -48.66
CA TRP A 789 25.95 23.58 -49.87
C TRP A 789 26.47 22.16 -50.05
N LYS A 790 27.11 21.91 -51.20
CA LYS A 790 27.92 20.72 -51.44
C LYS A 790 29.36 21.14 -51.69
N PHE A 791 30.32 20.38 -51.19
CA PHE A 791 31.73 20.60 -51.55
C PHE A 791 31.99 20.06 -52.95
N LYS A 792 32.67 20.83 -53.83
CA LYS A 792 33.01 20.35 -55.17
C LYS A 792 33.99 19.18 -55.09
N LYS A 793 33.77 18.14 -55.90
CA LYS A 793 34.48 16.85 -55.83
C LYS A 793 35.96 16.87 -56.28
N ASN A 794 36.55 18.03 -56.60
CA ASN A 794 37.89 18.14 -57.21
C ASN A 794 38.76 19.31 -56.69
N SER A 795 38.67 19.66 -55.41
CA SER A 795 39.64 20.57 -54.76
C SER A 795 40.93 19.85 -54.31
N LEU A 796 41.24 18.69 -54.90
CA LEU A 796 42.38 17.83 -54.54
C LEU A 796 43.56 17.86 -55.53
N GLU A 797 43.50 18.61 -56.64
CA GLU A 797 44.56 18.58 -57.66
C GLU A 797 45.09 19.93 -58.17
N LYS A 798 44.68 21.06 -57.61
CA LYS A 798 45.32 22.37 -57.91
C LYS A 798 45.59 23.10 -56.61
N PHE A 799 46.83 23.04 -56.15
CA PHE A 799 47.57 23.95 -55.22
C PHE A 799 48.70 23.21 -54.45
N LEU A 800 49.29 22.20 -55.08
CA LEU A 800 50.65 21.72 -54.78
C LEU A 800 51.46 21.73 -56.08
N LEU A 801 51.80 22.94 -56.55
CA LEU A 801 52.98 23.23 -57.35
C LEU A 801 53.53 24.58 -56.88
#